data_AF-A0A4Y4AYQ8-F1
#
_entry.id   AF-A0A4Y4AYQ8-F1
#
_cell.length_a   1.000
_cell.length_b   1.000
_cell.length_c   1.000
_cell.angle_alpha   90.00
_cell.angle_beta   90.00
_cell.angle_gamma   90.00
#
_symmetry.space_group_name_H-M   'P 1'
#
loop_
_entity.id
_entity.type
_entity.pdbx_description
1 polymer ?
#
loop_
_entity_poly.entity_id
_entity_poly.type
_entity_poly.pdbx_seq_one_letter_code
_entity_poly.pdbx_strand_id
1 'polypeptide(L)'
;MKQIQSAFFAASISLILVLFSSCSVTKKVAENNSAYLFVYFTGNAKTEEAIRFGLSKDGYNYYALNDNKPVIASETISTTGGVRDPHILRGADGVFYMTVTDLQTANGWENQAMVLLKSNDLVNWTAAKVDISKVFEDFKDVTRVWAPQTIYDAKAKKYMVYFSMLQPGGTDIVYYAYANKDFTALETAPKQLFFSPINRSCIDADIIEKDGKFHLFLKTEDTADKGIKLAISDKLTSGYVLQDGYVDQTNESVEGSGVFKLNNSDTYILMYDMYRKGKYQFTSSTDLKNFKVIDENVAMDFHPRHGTVLPITKTEADALIKAYGWVLNDGILKSQSEAVKQNNVIIDTENKKILLPVKNGTDLAHFDPQFKGNTGLSVSPSRAQDFSKQAVKYDFELEGLAKVSYDVEAAVRNNPSLTGYYADPEILYSNKDNRFHLYPTSDGFHEWSGDYFKSFSSTNLVDWVDDGVLLDLKKDVSWTDVKAWAPAAAEKKINGQYKYFFYYTGDAKIGVATSDHPQGPFTDIGKPLVAAKPNGITRGQIIDPDVFTDPVSGKSYLYYGNGFMVGVELNDDMISVKENTLTVLKPDNTFREGTEVFYRKGKYYFLWSEDDTRSENYRVRYATSNAPLGGFNIPKDNLILAKDPSQGIYGTGHNSVIQIPGTDEWYMVYHRFTIPKGITMGRAAGYNREVCIDRLYFDEQGNIIAVKPTLEGIQPVKK
;
A
#
# COMPACT_ATOMS: atom_id res chain seq x y z
N MET A 1 47.08 -96.71 -3.72
CA MET A 1 47.22 -97.41 -5.01
C MET A 1 46.99 -96.38 -6.11
N LYS A 2 47.99 -96.12 -6.96
CA LYS A 2 47.96 -96.37 -8.43
C LYS A 2 46.65 -95.85 -9.07
N GLN A 3 46.64 -94.99 -10.08
CA GLN A 3 47.57 -94.92 -11.21
C GLN A 3 47.36 -93.62 -12.00
N ILE A 4 48.47 -93.15 -12.55
CA ILE A 4 48.63 -92.14 -13.59
C ILE A 4 48.03 -92.67 -14.91
N GLN A 5 47.32 -91.83 -15.68
CA GLN A 5 47.60 -91.68 -17.11
C GLN A 5 46.94 -90.43 -17.71
N SER A 6 47.73 -89.78 -18.55
CA SER A 6 47.58 -88.44 -19.07
C SER A 6 47.15 -88.44 -20.54
N ALA A 7 46.67 -87.27 -20.96
CA ALA A 7 46.59 -86.72 -22.33
C ALA A 7 45.33 -87.03 -23.14
N PHE A 8 44.60 -85.97 -23.53
CA PHE A 8 44.75 -85.39 -24.88
C PHE A 8 44.14 -83.97 -24.98
N PHE A 9 44.98 -83.06 -25.44
CA PHE A 9 44.80 -81.84 -26.24
C PHE A 9 43.69 -80.79 -26.00
N ALA A 10 44.18 -79.55 -26.05
CA ALA A 10 43.51 -78.29 -25.84
C ALA A 10 42.68 -77.81 -27.05
N ALA A 11 41.60 -77.08 -26.76
CA ALA A 11 41.11 -76.00 -27.59
C ALA A 11 40.42 -74.96 -26.70
N SER A 12 40.93 -73.73 -26.73
CA SER A 12 40.48 -72.56 -25.98
C SER A 12 39.09 -72.13 -26.41
N ILE A 13 38.15 -72.01 -25.46
CA ILE A 13 36.89 -71.28 -25.62
C ILE A 13 36.90 -70.12 -24.62
N SER A 14 37.01 -68.91 -25.14
CA SER A 14 36.78 -67.66 -24.39
C SER A 14 35.33 -67.58 -23.95
N LEU A 15 35.07 -67.68 -22.64
CA LEU A 15 33.75 -67.47 -22.06
C LEU A 15 33.57 -65.97 -21.77
N ILE A 16 32.81 -65.28 -22.62
CA ILE A 16 32.31 -63.93 -22.37
C ILE A 16 31.23 -64.02 -21.29
N LEU A 17 31.51 -63.47 -20.11
CA LEU A 17 30.53 -63.29 -19.05
C LEU A 17 29.62 -62.09 -19.42
N VAL A 18 28.40 -62.37 -19.89
CA VAL A 18 27.36 -61.35 -20.05
C VAL A 18 26.74 -61.07 -18.69
N LEU A 19 27.13 -59.94 -18.09
CA LEU A 19 26.46 -59.36 -16.93
C LEU A 19 25.12 -58.75 -17.40
N PHE A 20 24.01 -59.42 -17.09
CA PHE A 20 22.69 -58.81 -17.17
C PHE A 20 22.54 -57.81 -16.00
N SER A 21 22.85 -56.53 -16.24
CA SER A 21 22.34 -55.43 -15.41
C SER A 21 20.86 -55.27 -15.69
N SER A 22 20.01 -55.84 -14.83
CA SER A 22 18.61 -55.49 -14.76
C SER A 22 18.48 -54.05 -14.24
N CYS A 23 18.34 -53.09 -15.16
CA CYS A 23 17.87 -51.74 -14.86
C CYS A 23 16.42 -51.83 -14.35
N SER A 24 16.25 -51.95 -13.04
CA SER A 24 14.99 -51.61 -12.38
C SER A 24 14.85 -50.08 -12.41
N VAL A 25 14.12 -49.57 -13.41
CA VAL A 25 13.65 -48.18 -13.41
C VAL A 25 12.70 -48.03 -12.22
N THR A 26 13.21 -47.52 -11.09
CA THR A 26 12.37 -47.01 -10.02
C THR A 26 11.58 -45.83 -10.58
N LYS A 27 10.28 -46.03 -10.87
CA LYS A 27 9.35 -44.92 -11.10
C LYS A 27 9.45 -43.99 -9.89
N LYS A 28 10.02 -42.79 -10.08
CA LYS A 28 9.99 -41.71 -9.08
C LYS A 28 8.50 -41.45 -8.81
N VAL A 29 8.03 -41.75 -7.60
CA VAL A 29 6.65 -41.44 -7.20
C VAL A 29 6.50 -39.93 -7.35
N ALA A 30 5.52 -39.48 -8.15
CA ALA A 30 5.24 -38.06 -8.31
C ALA A 30 4.84 -37.48 -6.95
N GLU A 31 5.55 -36.45 -6.51
CA GLU A 31 5.23 -35.75 -5.28
C GLU A 31 3.91 -34.98 -5.48
N ASN A 32 3.01 -35.06 -4.50
CA ASN A 32 1.76 -34.31 -4.56
C ASN A 32 2.02 -32.81 -4.41
N ASN A 33 1.16 -31.99 -5.03
CA ASN A 33 1.21 -30.55 -4.82
C ASN A 33 0.89 -30.21 -3.36
N SER A 34 1.67 -29.30 -2.78
CA SER A 34 1.58 -28.91 -1.37
C SER A 34 1.73 -27.40 -1.16
N ALA A 35 1.92 -26.64 -2.24
CA ALA A 35 2.07 -25.20 -2.25
C ALA A 35 1.58 -24.62 -3.59
N TYR A 36 1.69 -23.31 -3.73
CA TYR A 36 1.29 -22.54 -4.91
C TYR A 36 2.33 -21.48 -5.21
N LEU A 37 2.64 -21.31 -6.51
CA LEU A 37 3.43 -20.23 -7.06
C LEU A 37 2.49 -19.21 -7.72
N PHE A 38 2.47 -17.98 -7.23
CA PHE A 38 1.82 -16.86 -7.90
C PHE A 38 2.85 -16.13 -8.78
N VAL A 39 2.62 -16.07 -10.08
CA VAL A 39 3.40 -15.28 -11.03
C VAL A 39 2.63 -14.03 -11.43
N TYR A 40 3.24 -12.85 -11.29
CA TYR A 40 2.57 -11.55 -11.49
C TYR A 40 3.55 -10.44 -11.94
N PHE A 41 3.01 -9.26 -12.22
CA PHE A 41 3.74 -7.98 -12.32
C PHE A 41 3.02 -6.93 -11.44
N THR A 42 3.56 -5.72 -11.24
CA THR A 42 3.06 -4.81 -10.18
C THR A 42 2.45 -3.50 -10.66
N GLY A 43 2.56 -3.14 -11.95
CA GLY A 43 2.15 -1.81 -12.37
C GLY A 43 2.61 -1.41 -13.78
N ASN A 44 2.67 -0.10 -14.03
CA ASN A 44 2.96 0.48 -15.35
C ASN A 44 4.29 1.24 -15.39
N ALA A 45 4.98 1.40 -14.25
CA ALA A 45 6.34 1.93 -14.28
C ALA A 45 7.28 0.91 -14.94
N LYS A 46 8.36 1.38 -15.55
CA LYS A 46 9.35 0.53 -16.24
C LYS A 46 9.88 -0.61 -15.36
N THR A 47 10.07 -0.36 -14.08
CA THR A 47 10.53 -1.38 -13.13
C THR A 47 9.42 -2.34 -12.68
N GLU A 48 8.15 -1.96 -12.86
CA GLU A 48 6.97 -2.74 -12.43
C GLU A 48 6.49 -3.72 -13.51
N GLU A 49 6.79 -3.45 -14.78
CA GLU A 49 6.48 -4.31 -15.95
C GLU A 49 7.49 -5.45 -16.11
N ALA A 50 7.52 -6.32 -15.09
CA ALA A 50 8.44 -7.44 -15.02
C ALA A 50 7.87 -8.60 -14.21
N ILE A 51 8.32 -9.82 -14.55
CA ILE A 51 7.87 -11.07 -13.91
C ILE A 51 8.37 -11.12 -12.47
N ARG A 52 7.46 -11.40 -11.54
CA ARG A 52 7.71 -11.60 -10.11
C ARG A 52 7.03 -12.87 -9.63
N PHE A 53 7.56 -13.42 -8.54
CA PHE A 53 7.05 -14.63 -7.91
C PHE A 53 6.61 -14.37 -6.47
N GLY A 54 5.51 -15.01 -6.07
CA GLY A 54 5.09 -15.15 -4.69
C GLY A 54 4.76 -16.61 -4.39
N LEU A 55 4.94 -17.03 -3.14
CA LEU A 55 4.63 -18.38 -2.69
C LEU A 55 3.51 -18.38 -1.66
N SER A 56 2.63 -19.38 -1.76
CA SER A 56 1.65 -19.69 -0.73
C SER A 56 1.63 -21.19 -0.45
N LYS A 57 1.42 -21.57 0.81
CA LYS A 57 1.22 -22.97 1.18
C LYS A 57 -0.24 -23.40 0.98
N ASP A 58 -1.19 -22.51 1.27
CA ASP A 58 -2.62 -22.81 1.39
C ASP A 58 -3.46 -22.26 0.24
N GLY A 59 -2.91 -21.36 -0.58
CA GLY A 59 -3.62 -20.67 -1.67
C GLY A 59 -4.34 -19.41 -1.21
N TYR A 60 -4.07 -18.94 0.01
CA TYR A 60 -4.69 -17.77 0.63
C TYR A 60 -3.65 -16.79 1.18
N ASN A 61 -2.57 -17.29 1.79
CA ASN A 61 -1.51 -16.47 2.37
C ASN A 61 -0.28 -16.53 1.46
N TYR A 62 0.00 -15.45 0.74
CA TYR A 62 1.14 -15.35 -0.19
C TYR A 62 2.24 -14.43 0.33
N TYR A 63 3.48 -14.76 -0.04
CA TYR A 63 4.67 -13.99 0.29
C TYR A 63 5.53 -13.77 -0.96
N ALA A 64 5.98 -12.55 -1.20
CA ALA A 64 6.85 -12.23 -2.31
C ALA A 64 8.22 -12.92 -2.14
N LEU A 65 8.72 -13.51 -3.22
CA LEU A 65 10.10 -13.94 -3.33
C LEU A 65 10.97 -12.79 -3.83
N ASN A 66 12.29 -12.92 -3.65
CA ASN A 66 13.28 -11.98 -4.17
C ASN A 66 13.04 -10.52 -3.74
N ASP A 67 12.51 -10.28 -2.53
CA ASP A 67 12.19 -8.92 -2.06
C ASP A 67 11.24 -8.16 -3.01
N ASN A 68 10.30 -8.91 -3.63
CA ASN A 68 9.38 -8.42 -4.64
C ASN A 68 10.06 -7.77 -5.88
N LYS A 69 11.35 -8.07 -6.09
CA LYS A 69 12.12 -7.67 -7.27
C LYS A 69 11.87 -8.65 -8.42
N PRO A 70 12.04 -8.21 -9.68
CA PRO A 70 11.90 -9.08 -10.84
C PRO A 70 12.77 -10.34 -10.74
N VAL A 71 12.21 -11.50 -11.09
CA VAL A 71 12.94 -12.78 -11.10
C VAL A 71 13.62 -13.03 -12.45
N ILE A 72 13.22 -12.30 -13.49
CA ILE A 72 13.83 -12.28 -14.82
C ILE A 72 13.94 -10.81 -15.25
N ALA A 73 15.10 -10.43 -15.79
CA ALA A 73 15.33 -9.09 -16.34
C ALA A 73 14.55 -8.90 -17.64
N SER A 74 13.47 -8.09 -17.62
CA SER A 74 12.55 -7.90 -18.75
C SER A 74 13.29 -7.52 -20.04
N GLU A 75 14.29 -6.64 -19.96
CA GLU A 75 15.09 -6.16 -21.09
C GLU A 75 15.83 -7.27 -21.85
N THR A 76 16.06 -8.42 -21.21
CA THR A 76 16.74 -9.56 -21.84
C THR A 76 15.78 -10.43 -22.66
N ILE A 77 14.49 -10.42 -22.32
CA ILE A 77 13.47 -11.31 -22.90
C ILE A 77 12.42 -10.57 -23.74
N SER A 78 12.28 -9.25 -23.57
CA SER A 78 11.30 -8.39 -24.27
C SER A 78 11.94 -7.63 -25.43
N THR A 79 11.15 -7.27 -26.44
CA THR A 79 11.55 -6.32 -27.50
C THR A 79 11.27 -4.88 -27.12
N THR A 80 10.29 -4.63 -26.26
CA THR A 80 9.87 -3.29 -25.81
C THR A 80 10.57 -2.81 -24.54
N GLY A 81 11.18 -3.74 -23.80
CA GLY A 81 11.85 -3.51 -22.52
C GLY A 81 11.04 -3.92 -21.28
N GLY A 82 9.77 -4.30 -21.46
CA GLY A 82 8.83 -4.67 -20.40
C GLY A 82 8.02 -5.91 -20.74
N VAL A 83 7.58 -6.65 -19.72
CA VAL A 83 6.68 -7.80 -19.87
C VAL A 83 5.52 -7.74 -18.89
N ARG A 84 4.35 -8.22 -19.34
CA ARG A 84 3.08 -8.15 -18.61
C ARG A 84 2.30 -9.46 -18.71
N ASP A 85 1.26 -9.57 -17.90
CA ASP A 85 0.24 -10.61 -17.99
C ASP A 85 0.81 -12.05 -17.99
N PRO A 86 1.66 -12.44 -17.03
CA PRO A 86 2.25 -13.77 -16.99
C PRO A 86 1.21 -14.86 -16.72
N HIS A 87 1.21 -15.85 -17.60
CA HIS A 87 0.53 -17.12 -17.40
C HIS A 87 1.53 -18.27 -17.37
N ILE A 88 1.42 -19.17 -16.40
CA ILE A 88 2.33 -20.30 -16.21
C ILE A 88 1.55 -21.63 -16.15
N LEU A 89 2.09 -22.65 -16.80
CA LEU A 89 1.52 -24.00 -16.88
C LEU A 89 2.60 -25.05 -16.58
N ARG A 90 2.26 -26.05 -15.76
CA ARG A 90 2.99 -27.32 -15.74
C ARG A 90 2.53 -28.18 -16.91
N GLY A 91 3.45 -28.48 -17.81
CA GLY A 91 3.22 -29.31 -18.97
C GLY A 91 2.96 -30.78 -18.63
N ALA A 92 2.32 -31.47 -19.57
CA ALA A 92 2.08 -32.93 -19.48
C ALA A 92 3.39 -33.74 -19.49
N ASP A 93 4.50 -33.13 -19.89
CA ASP A 93 5.87 -33.66 -19.85
C ASP A 93 6.64 -33.29 -18.57
N GLY A 94 6.02 -32.57 -17.64
CA GLY A 94 6.63 -32.11 -16.39
C GLY A 94 7.47 -30.84 -16.53
N VAL A 95 7.57 -30.26 -17.73
CA VAL A 95 8.26 -28.99 -17.98
C VAL A 95 7.33 -27.82 -17.68
N PHE A 96 7.87 -26.69 -17.24
CA PHE A 96 7.10 -25.47 -17.01
C PHE A 96 7.15 -24.56 -18.23
N TYR A 97 5.98 -24.05 -18.62
CA TYR A 97 5.81 -23.13 -19.73
C TYR A 97 5.18 -21.85 -19.23
N MET A 98 5.71 -20.71 -19.65
CA MET A 98 5.14 -19.41 -19.32
C MET A 98 4.96 -18.57 -20.57
N THR A 99 3.92 -17.77 -20.60
CA THR A 99 3.65 -16.79 -21.66
C THR A 99 3.42 -15.43 -21.04
N VAL A 100 3.93 -14.39 -21.69
CA VAL A 100 3.77 -13.00 -21.27
C VAL A 100 3.55 -12.10 -22.48
N THR A 101 2.85 -10.99 -22.27
CA THR A 101 2.77 -9.89 -23.22
C THR A 101 4.09 -9.14 -23.26
N ASP A 102 4.63 -8.90 -24.47
CA ASP A 102 5.82 -8.06 -24.67
C ASP A 102 5.38 -6.60 -24.82
N LEU A 103 5.35 -5.86 -23.71
CA LEU A 103 4.88 -4.48 -23.67
C LEU A 103 5.54 -3.68 -22.55
N GLN A 104 6.05 -2.50 -22.92
CA GLN A 104 6.49 -1.44 -22.03
C GLN A 104 5.57 -0.23 -22.24
N THR A 105 4.64 0.02 -21.31
CA THR A 105 3.56 1.01 -21.51
C THR A 105 4.05 2.46 -21.61
N ALA A 106 5.25 2.73 -21.09
CA ALA A 106 5.93 4.01 -21.31
C ALA A 106 6.19 4.34 -22.79
N ASN A 107 6.19 3.33 -23.67
CA ASN A 107 6.34 3.47 -25.12
C ASN A 107 5.00 3.53 -25.87
N GLY A 108 3.87 3.44 -25.16
CA GLY A 108 2.51 3.33 -25.73
C GLY A 108 1.83 2.01 -25.37
N TRP A 109 0.58 1.84 -25.83
CA TRP A 109 -0.27 0.66 -25.56
C TRP A 109 -0.44 -0.25 -26.78
N GLU A 110 0.51 -0.21 -27.71
CA GLU A 110 0.50 -1.08 -28.88
C GLU A 110 1.65 -2.08 -28.78
N ASN A 111 1.41 -3.31 -29.20
CA ASN A 111 2.43 -4.35 -29.30
C ASN A 111 2.04 -5.43 -30.31
N GLN A 112 3.03 -6.02 -30.96
CA GLN A 112 2.84 -7.09 -31.94
C GLN A 112 3.35 -8.45 -31.44
N ALA A 113 3.95 -8.49 -30.25
CA ALA A 113 4.69 -9.64 -29.77
C ALA A 113 4.23 -10.17 -28.40
N MET A 114 4.50 -11.45 -28.21
CA MET A 114 4.48 -12.14 -26.92
C MET A 114 5.83 -12.83 -26.69
N VAL A 115 6.12 -13.20 -25.44
CA VAL A 115 7.27 -14.02 -25.11
C VAL A 115 6.81 -15.38 -24.61
N LEU A 116 7.36 -16.44 -25.19
CA LEU A 116 7.24 -17.81 -24.73
C LEU A 116 8.45 -18.15 -23.88
N LEU A 117 8.24 -18.66 -22.67
CA LEU A 117 9.30 -19.10 -21.77
C LEU A 117 9.13 -20.57 -21.39
N LYS A 118 10.26 -21.22 -21.11
CA LYS A 118 10.34 -22.64 -20.75
C LYS A 118 11.36 -22.85 -19.63
N SER A 119 11.03 -23.68 -18.65
CA SER A 119 11.92 -24.05 -17.54
C SER A 119 11.70 -25.49 -17.09
N ASN A 120 12.76 -26.15 -16.63
CA ASN A 120 12.66 -27.49 -16.01
C ASN A 120 12.58 -27.43 -14.47
N ASP A 121 12.82 -26.27 -13.86
CA ASP A 121 13.04 -26.13 -12.41
C ASP A 121 12.43 -24.86 -11.80
N LEU A 122 11.65 -24.10 -12.57
CA LEU A 122 11.06 -22.79 -12.22
C LEU A 122 12.06 -21.65 -11.95
N VAL A 123 13.37 -21.91 -12.01
CA VAL A 123 14.42 -20.94 -11.70
C VAL A 123 15.15 -20.51 -12.96
N ASN A 124 15.53 -21.48 -13.80
CA ASN A 124 16.27 -21.26 -15.02
C ASN A 124 15.32 -21.25 -16.21
N TRP A 125 15.23 -20.11 -16.90
CA TRP A 125 14.27 -19.88 -17.98
C TRP A 125 14.98 -19.65 -19.32
N THR A 126 14.51 -20.30 -20.37
CA THR A 126 14.79 -19.92 -21.76
C THR A 126 13.60 -19.15 -22.31
N ALA A 127 13.85 -18.12 -23.13
CA ALA A 127 12.80 -17.28 -23.70
C ALA A 127 12.89 -17.19 -25.24
N ALA A 128 11.75 -17.10 -25.90
CA ALA A 128 11.62 -16.86 -27.33
C ALA A 128 10.53 -15.80 -27.59
N LYS A 129 10.87 -14.82 -28.42
CA LYS A 129 9.97 -13.72 -28.81
C LYS A 129 9.19 -14.15 -30.04
N VAL A 130 7.86 -14.04 -29.99
CA VAL A 130 6.97 -14.34 -31.11
C VAL A 130 6.27 -13.06 -31.52
N ASP A 131 6.74 -12.46 -32.60
CA ASP A 131 6.14 -11.29 -33.22
C ASP A 131 5.11 -11.73 -34.27
N ILE A 132 3.82 -11.58 -33.96
CA ILE A 132 2.72 -12.04 -34.80
C ILE A 132 2.75 -11.34 -36.17
N SER A 133 3.07 -10.05 -36.18
CA SER A 133 3.10 -9.24 -37.41
C SER A 133 4.17 -9.69 -38.40
N LYS A 134 5.27 -10.27 -37.88
CA LYS A 134 6.39 -10.75 -38.71
C LYS A 134 6.23 -12.21 -39.14
N VAL A 135 5.58 -13.02 -38.31
CA VAL A 135 5.49 -14.47 -38.54
C VAL A 135 4.30 -14.82 -39.44
N PHE A 136 3.21 -14.05 -39.40
CA PHE A 136 1.98 -14.36 -40.13
C PHE A 136 1.51 -13.17 -40.97
N GLU A 137 1.60 -13.30 -42.30
CA GLU A 137 1.25 -12.24 -43.26
C GLU A 137 -0.19 -11.72 -43.08
N ASP A 138 -1.15 -12.61 -42.78
CA ASP A 138 -2.55 -12.25 -42.55
C ASP A 138 -2.74 -11.33 -41.32
N PHE A 139 -1.73 -11.23 -40.45
CA PHE A 139 -1.75 -10.43 -39.22
C PHE A 139 -0.64 -9.36 -39.18
N LYS A 140 -0.06 -9.00 -40.34
CA LYS A 140 1.03 -8.01 -40.41
C LYS A 140 0.70 -6.63 -39.84
N ASP A 141 -0.57 -6.27 -39.84
CA ASP A 141 -1.05 -4.97 -39.36
C ASP A 141 -1.67 -5.05 -37.95
N VAL A 142 -1.49 -6.17 -37.22
CA VAL A 142 -1.98 -6.31 -35.84
C VAL A 142 -1.38 -5.22 -34.95
N THR A 143 -2.21 -4.61 -34.09
CA THR A 143 -1.79 -3.49 -33.22
C THR A 143 -1.68 -3.86 -31.75
N ARG A 144 -2.31 -4.96 -31.33
CA ARG A 144 -2.23 -5.49 -29.96
C ARG A 144 -2.19 -7.01 -29.94
N VAL A 145 -1.34 -7.54 -29.06
CA VAL A 145 -1.21 -8.97 -28.76
C VAL A 145 -1.10 -9.13 -27.24
N TRP A 146 -2.23 -9.29 -26.56
CA TRP A 146 -2.34 -9.15 -25.11
C TRP A 146 -2.73 -10.44 -24.40
N ALA A 147 -2.29 -10.55 -23.14
CA ALA A 147 -2.65 -11.59 -22.19
C ALA A 147 -2.56 -13.04 -22.75
N PRO A 148 -1.40 -13.48 -23.25
CA PRO A 148 -1.26 -14.84 -23.72
C PRO A 148 -1.26 -15.82 -22.56
N GLN A 149 -2.09 -16.86 -22.68
CA GLN A 149 -2.21 -17.97 -21.75
C GLN A 149 -2.03 -19.31 -22.46
N THR A 150 -1.86 -20.38 -21.68
CA THR A 150 -1.52 -21.72 -22.21
C THR A 150 -2.35 -22.83 -21.61
N ILE A 151 -2.69 -23.82 -22.42
CA ILE A 151 -3.35 -25.05 -21.99
C ILE A 151 -2.88 -26.24 -22.83
N TYR A 152 -2.80 -27.43 -22.24
CA TYR A 152 -2.44 -28.63 -22.97
C TYR A 152 -3.67 -29.24 -23.66
N ASP A 153 -3.64 -29.38 -24.99
CA ASP A 153 -4.64 -30.14 -25.73
C ASP A 153 -4.24 -31.62 -25.78
N ALA A 154 -4.92 -32.45 -25.00
CA ALA A 154 -4.70 -33.89 -24.96
C ALA A 154 -5.01 -34.63 -26.27
N LYS A 155 -5.91 -34.10 -27.12
CA LYS A 155 -6.25 -34.67 -28.43
C LYS A 155 -5.18 -34.34 -29.45
N ALA A 156 -4.73 -33.09 -29.49
CA ALA A 156 -3.66 -32.66 -30.40
C ALA A 156 -2.26 -33.08 -29.92
N LYS A 157 -2.13 -33.39 -28.61
CA LYS A 157 -0.86 -33.63 -27.90
C LYS A 157 0.12 -32.46 -28.02
N LYS A 158 -0.42 -31.24 -27.93
CA LYS A 158 0.31 -29.98 -28.10
C LYS A 158 -0.15 -28.95 -27.08
N TYR A 159 0.68 -27.94 -26.86
CA TYR A 159 0.30 -26.78 -26.06
C TYR A 159 -0.38 -25.75 -26.95
N MET A 160 -1.61 -25.40 -26.60
CA MET A 160 -2.36 -24.32 -27.20
C MET A 160 -2.02 -23.02 -26.46
N VAL A 161 -1.60 -22.00 -27.20
CA VAL A 161 -1.46 -20.62 -26.71
C VAL A 161 -2.70 -19.86 -27.17
N TYR A 162 -3.36 -19.16 -26.26
CA TYR A 162 -4.54 -18.34 -26.56
C TYR A 162 -4.37 -16.94 -25.98
N PHE A 163 -4.81 -15.94 -26.71
CA PHE A 163 -4.43 -14.53 -26.47
C PHE A 163 -5.41 -13.59 -27.17
N SER A 164 -5.44 -12.34 -26.71
CA SER A 164 -6.28 -11.30 -27.29
C SER A 164 -5.52 -10.57 -28.40
N MET A 165 -6.18 -10.30 -29.53
CA MET A 165 -5.61 -9.48 -30.59
C MET A 165 -6.57 -8.41 -31.10
N LEU A 166 -6.01 -7.27 -31.47
CA LEU A 166 -6.69 -6.21 -32.23
C LEU A 166 -6.09 -6.11 -33.63
N GLN A 167 -6.94 -6.35 -34.63
CA GLN A 167 -6.65 -6.01 -36.02
C GLN A 167 -7.21 -4.63 -36.36
N PRO A 168 -6.62 -3.91 -37.34
CA PRO A 168 -7.09 -2.59 -37.75
C PRO A 168 -8.58 -2.59 -38.12
N GLY A 169 -9.32 -1.61 -37.59
CA GLY A 169 -10.77 -1.47 -37.83
C GLY A 169 -11.65 -2.49 -37.11
N GLY A 170 -11.08 -3.39 -36.30
CA GLY A 170 -11.78 -4.40 -35.52
C GLY A 170 -11.98 -4.04 -34.05
N THR A 171 -12.26 -5.06 -33.25
CA THR A 171 -12.31 -5.03 -31.78
C THR A 171 -11.37 -6.09 -31.23
N ASP A 172 -10.91 -5.92 -29.98
CA ASP A 172 -10.03 -6.88 -29.32
C ASP A 172 -10.79 -8.18 -29.04
N ILE A 173 -10.34 -9.29 -29.64
CA ILE A 173 -11.00 -10.60 -29.52
C ILE A 173 -9.99 -11.72 -29.30
N VAL A 174 -10.46 -12.87 -28.82
CA VAL A 174 -9.62 -13.99 -28.42
C VAL A 174 -9.29 -14.90 -29.61
N TYR A 175 -8.00 -15.17 -29.81
CA TYR A 175 -7.44 -16.11 -30.77
C TYR A 175 -6.70 -17.25 -30.06
N TYR A 176 -6.40 -18.31 -30.80
CA TYR A 176 -5.52 -19.38 -30.37
C TYR A 176 -4.60 -19.87 -31.51
N ALA A 177 -3.45 -20.42 -31.13
CA ALA A 177 -2.52 -21.12 -32.01
C ALA A 177 -1.79 -22.22 -31.22
N TYR A 178 -1.23 -23.21 -31.91
CA TYR A 178 -0.40 -24.23 -31.24
C TYR A 178 1.05 -23.80 -31.21
N ALA A 179 1.70 -23.95 -30.05
CA ALA A 179 3.14 -23.81 -29.94
C ALA A 179 3.86 -25.02 -30.58
N ASN A 180 5.06 -24.79 -31.10
CA ASN A 180 5.93 -25.86 -31.55
C ASN A 180 6.46 -26.69 -30.38
N LYS A 181 7.02 -27.87 -30.69
CA LYS A 181 7.53 -28.80 -29.68
C LYS A 181 8.56 -28.17 -28.72
N ASP A 182 9.39 -27.28 -29.22
CA ASP A 182 10.44 -26.63 -28.42
C ASP A 182 9.90 -25.46 -27.58
N PHE A 183 8.66 -25.04 -27.82
CA PHE A 183 7.99 -23.90 -27.20
C PHE A 183 8.70 -22.57 -27.48
N THR A 184 9.14 -22.40 -28.72
CA THR A 184 9.89 -21.23 -29.22
C THR A 184 9.16 -20.47 -30.32
N ALA A 185 8.10 -21.04 -30.89
CA ALA A 185 7.30 -20.42 -31.95
C ALA A 185 5.88 -21.00 -31.98
N LEU A 186 4.98 -20.35 -32.74
CA LEU A 186 3.65 -20.86 -33.07
C LEU A 186 3.71 -21.62 -34.40
N GLU A 187 3.14 -22.83 -34.46
CA GLU A 187 3.16 -23.69 -35.65
C GLU A 187 2.12 -23.29 -36.71
N THR A 188 1.07 -22.60 -36.30
CA THR A 188 -0.06 -22.25 -37.17
C THR A 188 -0.46 -20.81 -36.99
N ALA A 189 -0.95 -20.20 -38.07
CA ALA A 189 -1.59 -18.89 -38.00
C ALA A 189 -2.71 -18.88 -36.93
N PRO A 190 -2.81 -17.81 -36.13
CA PRO A 190 -3.86 -17.66 -35.13
C PRO A 190 -5.26 -17.82 -35.71
N LYS A 191 -6.13 -18.51 -34.98
CA LYS A 191 -7.55 -18.69 -35.31
C LYS A 191 -8.41 -18.10 -34.20
N GLN A 192 -9.50 -17.43 -34.57
CA GLN A 192 -10.42 -16.89 -33.58
C GLN A 192 -11.01 -18.03 -32.73
N LEU A 193 -10.93 -17.89 -31.41
CA LEU A 193 -11.37 -18.89 -30.43
C LEU A 193 -12.82 -18.67 -30.00
N PHE A 194 -13.16 -17.40 -29.73
CA PHE A 194 -14.46 -17.01 -29.20
C PHE A 194 -15.14 -15.98 -30.12
N PHE A 195 -16.43 -16.19 -30.36
CA PHE A 195 -17.27 -15.32 -31.18
C PHE A 195 -18.32 -14.67 -30.27
N SER A 196 -18.10 -13.41 -29.92
CA SER A 196 -19.03 -12.65 -29.07
C SER A 196 -20.40 -12.55 -29.72
N PRO A 197 -21.51 -12.94 -29.04
CA PRO A 197 -22.86 -12.84 -29.60
C PRO A 197 -23.28 -11.42 -29.99
N ILE A 198 -22.64 -10.41 -29.40
CA ILE A 198 -22.91 -8.98 -29.64
C ILE A 198 -21.80 -8.29 -30.44
N ASN A 199 -20.80 -9.04 -30.92
CA ASN A 199 -19.68 -8.54 -31.70
C ASN A 199 -18.92 -7.37 -31.03
N ARG A 200 -18.68 -7.49 -29.71
CA ARG A 200 -17.92 -6.55 -28.89
C ARG A 200 -16.61 -7.16 -28.38
N SER A 201 -15.70 -6.30 -27.94
CA SER A 201 -14.39 -6.68 -27.40
C SER A 201 -14.53 -7.66 -26.23
N CYS A 202 -13.72 -8.72 -26.28
CA CYS A 202 -13.61 -9.77 -25.26
C CYS A 202 -12.14 -10.14 -25.15
N ILE A 203 -11.53 -9.92 -23.98
CA ILE A 203 -10.09 -10.08 -23.75
C ILE A 203 -9.79 -10.85 -22.47
N ASP A 204 -8.50 -11.02 -22.15
CA ASP A 204 -7.99 -11.62 -20.91
C ASP A 204 -8.61 -13.00 -20.62
N ALA A 205 -8.55 -13.86 -21.64
CA ALA A 205 -9.13 -15.19 -21.57
C ALA A 205 -8.38 -16.10 -20.60
N ASP A 206 -9.10 -16.93 -19.84
CA ASP A 206 -8.58 -18.06 -19.05
C ASP A 206 -9.48 -19.29 -19.21
N ILE A 207 -8.92 -20.48 -19.41
CA ILE A 207 -9.66 -21.71 -19.73
C ILE A 207 -9.42 -22.79 -18.68
N ILE A 208 -10.51 -23.24 -18.05
CA ILE A 208 -10.50 -24.35 -17.09
C ILE A 208 -11.28 -25.54 -17.65
N GLU A 209 -10.61 -26.69 -17.74
CA GLU A 209 -11.29 -27.97 -17.99
C GLU A 209 -11.88 -28.51 -16.69
N LYS A 210 -13.19 -28.76 -16.69
CA LYS A 210 -13.91 -29.38 -15.58
C LYS A 210 -15.04 -30.25 -16.12
N ASP A 211 -15.15 -31.48 -15.62
CA ASP A 211 -16.20 -32.44 -15.98
C ASP A 211 -16.35 -32.67 -17.51
N GLY A 212 -15.21 -32.66 -18.22
CA GLY A 212 -15.15 -32.85 -19.68
C GLY A 212 -15.61 -31.64 -20.51
N LYS A 213 -15.80 -30.48 -19.87
CA LYS A 213 -16.15 -29.20 -20.51
C LYS A 213 -15.07 -28.16 -20.29
N PHE A 214 -14.95 -27.23 -21.22
CA PHE A 214 -14.04 -26.10 -21.18
C PHE A 214 -14.80 -24.84 -20.77
N HIS A 215 -14.36 -24.23 -19.68
CA HIS A 215 -14.93 -23.02 -19.07
C HIS A 215 -13.98 -21.86 -19.38
N LEU A 216 -14.37 -21.03 -20.34
CA LEU A 216 -13.63 -19.85 -20.79
C LEU A 216 -14.13 -18.63 -20.01
N PHE A 217 -13.29 -18.13 -19.11
CA PHE A 217 -13.44 -16.83 -18.46
C PHE A 217 -12.90 -15.75 -19.39
N LEU A 218 -13.60 -14.62 -19.49
CA LEU A 218 -13.20 -13.51 -20.35
C LEU A 218 -13.71 -12.18 -19.80
N LYS A 219 -12.93 -11.11 -20.02
CA LYS A 219 -13.32 -9.73 -19.71
C LYS A 219 -14.07 -9.12 -20.88
N THR A 220 -15.21 -8.48 -20.61
CA THR A 220 -15.95 -7.66 -21.59
C THR A 220 -15.70 -6.16 -21.36
N GLU A 221 -15.61 -5.38 -22.45
CA GLU A 221 -15.13 -3.98 -22.43
C GLU A 221 -16.19 -2.90 -22.81
N ASP A 222 -17.48 -3.24 -22.94
CA ASP A 222 -18.51 -2.26 -23.34
C ASP A 222 -19.03 -1.46 -22.13
N THR A 223 -19.30 -0.16 -22.28
CA THR A 223 -19.89 0.72 -21.25
C THR A 223 -21.10 0.17 -20.48
N ALA A 224 -21.95 -0.64 -21.13
CA ALA A 224 -23.09 -1.29 -20.50
C ALA A 224 -22.83 -2.75 -20.09
N ASP A 225 -21.70 -3.33 -20.51
CA ASP A 225 -21.35 -4.75 -20.35
C ASP A 225 -19.89 -4.91 -19.94
N LYS A 226 -19.55 -4.53 -18.69
CA LYS A 226 -18.18 -4.61 -18.13
C LYS A 226 -18.14 -5.61 -16.99
N GLY A 227 -17.23 -6.57 -17.09
CA GLY A 227 -16.99 -7.56 -16.04
C GLY A 227 -16.33 -8.82 -16.60
N ILE A 228 -16.15 -9.81 -15.73
CA ILE A 228 -15.71 -11.15 -16.11
C ILE A 228 -16.95 -12.00 -16.38
N LYS A 229 -17.00 -12.61 -17.56
CA LYS A 229 -18.05 -13.53 -17.99
C LYS A 229 -17.51 -14.93 -18.24
N LEU A 230 -18.44 -15.88 -18.32
CA LEU A 230 -18.15 -17.30 -18.55
C LEU A 230 -18.77 -17.75 -19.87
N ALA A 231 -17.99 -18.42 -20.71
CA ALA A 231 -18.48 -19.18 -21.86
C ALA A 231 -18.08 -20.65 -21.74
N ILE A 232 -18.95 -21.58 -22.15
CA ILE A 232 -18.73 -23.03 -21.95
C ILE A 232 -18.77 -23.77 -23.29
N SER A 233 -17.87 -24.74 -23.48
CA SER A 233 -17.84 -25.61 -24.65
C SER A 233 -17.51 -27.07 -24.30
N ASP A 234 -17.96 -28.00 -25.15
CA ASP A 234 -17.50 -29.41 -25.17
C ASP A 234 -16.18 -29.60 -25.95
N LYS A 235 -15.68 -28.53 -26.60
CA LYS A 235 -14.47 -28.56 -27.42
C LYS A 235 -13.56 -27.39 -27.05
N LEU A 236 -12.27 -27.67 -26.85
CA LEU A 236 -11.28 -26.68 -26.47
C LEU A 236 -11.18 -25.51 -27.47
N THR A 237 -11.33 -25.77 -28.76
CA THR A 237 -11.00 -24.82 -29.85
C THR A 237 -12.21 -24.19 -30.52
N SER A 238 -13.45 -24.50 -30.11
CA SER A 238 -14.67 -24.01 -30.78
C SER A 238 -15.91 -24.23 -29.94
N GLY A 239 -17.04 -23.61 -30.30
CA GLY A 239 -18.35 -23.96 -29.74
C GLY A 239 -18.65 -23.38 -28.36
N TYR A 240 -17.88 -22.38 -27.91
CA TYR A 240 -18.13 -21.67 -26.67
C TYR A 240 -19.46 -20.91 -26.71
N VAL A 241 -20.33 -21.20 -25.74
CA VAL A 241 -21.61 -20.53 -25.55
C VAL A 241 -21.53 -19.66 -24.31
N LEU A 242 -21.70 -18.34 -24.49
CA LEU A 242 -21.71 -17.36 -23.41
C LEU A 242 -22.86 -17.65 -22.44
N GLN A 243 -22.58 -17.63 -21.14
CA GLN A 243 -23.54 -17.80 -20.07
C GLN A 243 -24.09 -16.44 -19.62
N ASP A 244 -25.30 -16.44 -19.05
CA ASP A 244 -25.91 -15.24 -18.49
C ASP A 244 -25.21 -14.79 -17.19
N GLY A 245 -25.03 -13.48 -17.05
CA GLY A 245 -24.49 -12.84 -15.84
C GLY A 245 -22.96 -12.71 -15.82
N TYR A 246 -22.48 -12.09 -14.75
CA TYR A 246 -21.06 -11.95 -14.44
C TYR A 246 -20.65 -12.96 -13.38
N VAL A 247 -19.38 -13.34 -13.39
CA VAL A 247 -18.78 -14.24 -12.38
C VAL A 247 -17.86 -13.49 -11.41
N ASP A 248 -17.47 -12.26 -11.72
CA ASP A 248 -16.92 -11.35 -10.72
C ASP A 248 -18.01 -10.86 -9.75
N GLN A 249 -17.59 -10.34 -8.60
CA GLN A 249 -18.46 -9.95 -7.48
C GLN A 249 -18.27 -8.48 -7.10
N THR A 250 -18.10 -7.61 -8.10
CA THR A 250 -17.85 -6.18 -7.90
C THR A 250 -18.50 -5.33 -9.00
N ASN A 251 -18.64 -4.03 -8.76
CA ASN A 251 -19.02 -3.05 -9.79
C ASN A 251 -17.83 -2.23 -10.28
N GLU A 252 -16.62 -2.56 -9.81
CA GLU A 252 -15.39 -1.90 -10.19
C GLU A 252 -14.91 -2.35 -11.57
N SER A 253 -14.00 -1.58 -12.19
CA SER A 253 -13.37 -2.01 -13.44
C SER A 253 -12.38 -3.15 -13.16
N VAL A 254 -12.66 -4.34 -13.69
CA VAL A 254 -11.89 -5.58 -13.48
C VAL A 254 -11.19 -6.04 -14.75
N GLU A 255 -10.06 -6.73 -14.62
CA GLU A 255 -9.33 -7.37 -15.73
C GLU A 255 -8.48 -8.57 -15.29
N GLY A 256 -7.91 -9.29 -16.26
CA GLY A 256 -6.93 -10.34 -15.99
C GLY A 256 -7.44 -11.47 -15.10
N SER A 257 -8.54 -12.11 -15.49
CA SER A 257 -9.07 -13.26 -14.76
C SER A 257 -8.07 -14.41 -14.75
N GLY A 258 -7.83 -14.97 -13.57
CA GLY A 258 -7.09 -16.21 -13.38
C GLY A 258 -7.86 -17.14 -12.46
N VAL A 259 -7.93 -18.43 -12.82
CA VAL A 259 -8.64 -19.45 -12.07
C VAL A 259 -7.71 -20.60 -11.72
N PHE A 260 -7.69 -21.00 -10.46
CA PHE A 260 -6.92 -22.16 -10.01
C PHE A 260 -7.71 -23.02 -9.04
N LYS A 261 -7.40 -24.32 -9.00
CA LYS A 261 -8.01 -25.28 -8.07
C LYS A 261 -7.17 -25.38 -6.80
N LEU A 262 -7.81 -25.41 -5.64
CA LEU A 262 -7.12 -25.68 -4.38
C LEU A 262 -6.70 -27.16 -4.31
N ASN A 263 -5.46 -27.38 -3.87
CA ASN A 263 -4.90 -28.70 -3.60
C ASN A 263 -5.80 -29.49 -2.65
N ASN A 264 -6.10 -30.75 -3.00
CA ASN A 264 -6.91 -31.67 -2.21
C ASN A 264 -8.33 -31.16 -1.90
N SER A 265 -8.89 -30.29 -2.74
CA SER A 265 -10.23 -29.71 -2.59
C SER A 265 -10.92 -29.64 -3.94
N ASP A 266 -12.26 -29.58 -3.97
CA ASP A 266 -13.04 -29.29 -5.18
C ASP A 266 -13.34 -27.80 -5.38
N THR A 267 -12.77 -26.96 -4.52
CA THR A 267 -12.87 -25.50 -4.60
C THR A 267 -11.90 -24.94 -5.63
N TYR A 268 -12.41 -24.05 -6.46
CA TYR A 268 -11.70 -23.18 -7.37
C TYR A 268 -11.71 -21.76 -6.84
N ILE A 269 -10.60 -21.05 -7.07
CA ILE A 269 -10.46 -19.64 -6.79
C ILE A 269 -10.44 -18.90 -8.12
N LEU A 270 -11.31 -17.90 -8.28
CA LEU A 270 -11.23 -16.91 -9.36
C LEU A 270 -10.67 -15.63 -8.76
N MET A 271 -9.62 -15.11 -9.38
CA MET A 271 -8.95 -13.88 -9.00
C MET A 271 -8.87 -12.91 -10.19
N TYR A 272 -8.96 -11.60 -9.93
CA TYR A 272 -8.92 -10.56 -10.96
C TYR A 272 -8.44 -9.20 -10.42
N ASP A 273 -7.87 -8.37 -11.30
CA ASP A 273 -7.33 -7.05 -11.01
C ASP A 273 -8.42 -5.97 -11.08
N MET A 274 -8.74 -5.32 -9.95
CA MET A 274 -9.52 -4.08 -9.95
C MET A 274 -8.60 -2.89 -10.22
N TYR A 275 -8.10 -2.81 -11.45
CA TYR A 275 -6.94 -2.00 -11.83
C TYR A 275 -7.08 -0.50 -11.54
N ARG A 276 -8.30 0.03 -11.49
CA ARG A 276 -8.56 1.45 -11.14
C ARG A 276 -8.50 1.73 -9.64
N LYS A 277 -8.62 0.69 -8.81
CA LYS A 277 -8.56 0.76 -7.35
C LYS A 277 -7.20 0.34 -6.80
N GLY A 278 -6.32 -0.21 -7.65
CA GLY A 278 -5.03 -0.76 -7.21
C GLY A 278 -5.21 -1.94 -6.24
N LYS A 279 -6.28 -2.73 -6.41
CA LYS A 279 -6.62 -3.85 -5.54
C LYS A 279 -6.90 -5.10 -6.36
N TYR A 280 -6.51 -6.26 -5.85
CA TYR A 280 -6.88 -7.56 -6.38
C TYR A 280 -8.08 -8.12 -5.59
N GLN A 281 -9.00 -8.83 -6.25
CA GLN A 281 -10.11 -9.51 -5.58
C GLN A 281 -10.03 -11.02 -5.79
N PHE A 282 -10.33 -11.77 -4.74
CA PHE A 282 -10.37 -13.22 -4.73
C PHE A 282 -11.78 -13.70 -4.41
N THR A 283 -12.22 -14.69 -5.17
CA THR A 283 -13.51 -15.33 -5.00
C THR A 283 -13.36 -16.84 -5.04
N SER A 284 -14.31 -17.58 -4.46
CA SER A 284 -14.28 -19.05 -4.46
C SER A 284 -15.58 -19.65 -5.01
N SER A 285 -15.47 -20.79 -5.68
CA SER A 285 -16.59 -21.57 -6.22
C SER A 285 -16.25 -23.05 -6.27
N THR A 286 -17.24 -23.94 -6.18
CA THR A 286 -17.08 -25.38 -6.47
C THR A 286 -17.62 -25.76 -7.84
N ASP A 287 -18.36 -24.86 -8.52
CA ASP A 287 -19.05 -25.12 -9.78
C ASP A 287 -18.58 -24.24 -10.95
N LEU A 288 -17.60 -23.35 -10.72
CA LEU A 288 -17.07 -22.38 -11.69
C LEU A 288 -18.09 -21.35 -12.17
N LYS A 289 -19.26 -21.23 -11.52
CA LYS A 289 -20.32 -20.30 -11.88
C LYS A 289 -20.73 -19.40 -10.73
N ASN A 290 -20.94 -19.98 -9.55
CA ASN A 290 -21.38 -19.27 -8.36
C ASN A 290 -20.17 -18.95 -7.49
N PHE A 291 -19.67 -17.72 -7.60
CA PHE A 291 -18.50 -17.24 -6.86
C PHE A 291 -18.88 -16.42 -5.64
N LYS A 292 -18.08 -16.53 -4.58
CA LYS A 292 -18.23 -15.75 -3.34
C LYS A 292 -16.92 -15.04 -3.01
N VAL A 293 -16.99 -13.77 -2.64
CA VAL A 293 -15.82 -12.97 -2.20
C VAL A 293 -15.18 -13.61 -0.97
N ILE A 294 -13.85 -13.70 -0.99
CA ILE A 294 -13.03 -14.26 0.10
C ILE A 294 -11.83 -13.35 0.44
N ASP A 295 -11.87 -12.07 0.06
CA ASP A 295 -10.77 -11.11 0.27
C ASP A 295 -10.26 -11.09 1.71
N GLU A 296 -11.16 -11.21 2.70
CA GLU A 296 -10.83 -11.24 4.12
C GLU A 296 -9.96 -12.43 4.56
N ASN A 297 -9.95 -13.50 3.77
CA ASN A 297 -9.17 -14.71 4.02
C ASN A 297 -7.82 -14.68 3.30
N VAL A 298 -7.61 -13.73 2.38
CA VAL A 298 -6.40 -13.65 1.55
C VAL A 298 -5.48 -12.56 2.08
N ALA A 299 -4.21 -12.92 2.28
CA ALA A 299 -3.18 -11.99 2.74
C ALA A 299 -1.95 -12.08 1.84
N MET A 300 -1.42 -10.92 1.44
CA MET A 300 -0.22 -10.81 0.61
C MET A 300 0.62 -9.61 1.06
N ASP A 301 1.94 -9.69 0.92
CA ASP A 301 2.89 -8.60 1.16
C ASP A 301 3.29 -7.85 -0.13
N PHE A 302 2.58 -8.10 -1.23
CA PHE A 302 2.73 -7.46 -2.52
C PHE A 302 1.38 -7.10 -3.13
N HIS A 303 1.40 -6.21 -4.14
CA HIS A 303 0.22 -5.79 -4.90
C HIS A 303 0.36 -6.30 -6.35
N PRO A 304 -0.21 -7.47 -6.67
CA PRO A 304 -0.11 -8.04 -8.00
C PRO A 304 -1.06 -7.33 -8.98
N ARG A 305 -0.70 -7.40 -10.25
CA ARG A 305 -1.57 -7.19 -11.41
C ARG A 305 -1.53 -8.43 -12.28
N HIS A 306 -2.65 -8.66 -12.98
CA HIS A 306 -2.93 -9.75 -13.93
C HIS A 306 -1.85 -10.85 -13.96
N GLY A 307 -2.09 -11.94 -13.24
CA GLY A 307 -1.15 -13.04 -13.09
C GLY A 307 -1.84 -14.40 -12.95
N THR A 308 -1.07 -15.44 -12.66
CA THR A 308 -1.54 -16.83 -12.57
C THR A 308 -0.99 -17.53 -11.33
N VAL A 309 -1.78 -18.42 -10.73
CA VAL A 309 -1.37 -19.25 -9.60
C VAL A 309 -1.23 -20.71 -10.03
N LEU A 310 -0.03 -21.27 -9.89
CA LEU A 310 0.30 -22.66 -10.22
C LEU A 310 0.46 -23.51 -8.96
N PRO A 311 -0.29 -24.62 -8.81
CA PRO A 311 0.03 -25.64 -7.82
C PRO A 311 1.41 -26.28 -8.04
N ILE A 312 2.22 -26.30 -6.99
CA ILE A 312 3.60 -26.83 -7.01
C ILE A 312 3.86 -27.79 -5.86
N THR A 313 4.89 -28.62 -6.01
CA THR A 313 5.33 -29.56 -4.97
C THR A 313 6.18 -28.87 -3.92
N LYS A 314 6.45 -29.54 -2.80
CA LYS A 314 7.35 -29.01 -1.77
C LYS A 314 8.76 -28.83 -2.33
N THR A 315 9.26 -29.82 -3.07
CA THR A 315 10.61 -29.76 -3.68
C THR A 315 10.79 -28.52 -4.57
N GLU A 316 9.77 -28.14 -5.32
CA GLU A 316 9.80 -26.97 -6.21
C GLU A 316 9.71 -25.66 -5.45
N ALA A 317 8.84 -25.60 -4.43
CA ALA A 317 8.81 -24.47 -3.52
C ALA A 317 10.20 -24.27 -2.89
N ASP A 318 10.80 -25.32 -2.33
CA ASP A 318 12.15 -25.28 -1.73
C ASP A 318 13.22 -24.79 -2.74
N ALA A 319 13.11 -25.17 -4.02
CA ALA A 319 14.03 -24.72 -5.06
C ALA A 319 13.91 -23.21 -5.35
N LEU A 320 12.68 -22.70 -5.47
CA LEU A 320 12.41 -21.27 -5.64
C LEU A 320 12.92 -20.47 -4.44
N ILE A 321 12.70 -20.99 -3.24
CA ILE A 321 13.15 -20.40 -1.98
C ILE A 321 14.67 -20.31 -1.95
N LYS A 322 15.34 -21.39 -2.32
CA LYS A 322 16.81 -21.43 -2.36
C LYS A 322 17.37 -20.45 -3.39
N ALA A 323 16.69 -20.26 -4.52
CA ALA A 323 17.13 -19.38 -5.58
C ALA A 323 16.89 -17.89 -5.26
N TYR A 324 15.75 -17.57 -4.67
CA TYR A 324 15.27 -16.19 -4.57
C TYR A 324 15.17 -15.67 -3.12
N GLY A 325 15.14 -16.56 -2.14
CA GLY A 325 14.92 -16.23 -0.74
C GLY A 325 13.53 -15.62 -0.47
N TRP A 326 13.32 -15.29 0.81
CA TRP A 326 12.22 -14.45 1.26
C TRP A 326 12.79 -13.42 2.24
N VAL A 327 12.07 -12.31 2.44
CA VAL A 327 12.49 -11.28 3.39
C VAL A 327 11.35 -10.98 4.35
N LEU A 328 11.69 -10.80 5.62
CA LEU A 328 10.75 -10.31 6.60
C LEU A 328 10.39 -8.86 6.25
N ASN A 329 9.10 -8.55 6.22
CA ASN A 329 8.57 -7.22 6.00
C ASN A 329 7.27 -7.04 6.83
N ASP A 330 6.70 -5.84 6.82
CA ASP A 330 5.54 -5.51 7.65
C ASP A 330 4.23 -6.19 7.24
N GLY A 331 4.16 -6.73 6.02
CA GLY A 331 3.06 -7.61 5.59
C GLY A 331 3.13 -8.99 6.25
N ILE A 332 4.32 -9.38 6.70
CA ILE A 332 4.61 -10.67 7.33
C ILE A 332 4.69 -10.54 8.85
N LEU A 333 5.40 -9.53 9.36
CA LEU A 333 5.64 -9.32 10.78
C LEU A 333 4.63 -8.34 11.38
N LYS A 334 3.80 -8.84 12.30
CA LYS A 334 2.97 -7.99 13.16
C LYS A 334 3.29 -8.24 14.62
N SER A 335 3.21 -7.20 15.43
CA SER A 335 3.17 -7.28 16.88
C SER A 335 1.71 -7.21 17.33
N GLN A 336 1.32 -8.07 18.27
CA GLN A 336 0.02 -7.94 18.97
C GLN A 336 0.12 -7.13 20.26
N SER A 337 1.32 -6.72 20.65
CA SER A 337 1.54 -5.97 21.87
C SER A 337 1.04 -4.53 21.70
N GLU A 338 0.08 -4.12 22.53
CA GLU A 338 -0.45 -2.75 22.52
C GLU A 338 0.62 -1.68 22.84
N ALA A 339 1.76 -2.10 23.40
CA ALA A 339 2.89 -1.24 23.65
C ALA A 339 3.65 -0.87 22.36
N VAL A 340 3.65 -1.72 21.33
CA VAL A 340 4.38 -1.47 20.08
C VAL A 340 3.61 -0.51 19.19
N LYS A 341 4.29 0.51 18.69
CA LYS A 341 3.76 1.38 17.62
C LYS A 341 3.95 0.69 16.27
N GLN A 342 3.01 -0.19 15.93
CA GLN A 342 3.13 -1.12 14.78
C GLN A 342 3.47 -0.41 13.44
N ASN A 343 2.88 0.76 13.17
CA ASN A 343 3.17 1.51 11.93
C ASN A 343 4.62 1.99 11.85
N ASN A 344 5.32 2.07 12.98
CA ASN A 344 6.66 2.61 13.12
C ASN A 344 7.74 1.54 13.35
N VAL A 345 7.39 0.26 13.28
CA VAL A 345 8.38 -0.82 13.29
C VAL A 345 9.31 -0.65 12.09
N ILE A 346 10.61 -0.69 12.33
CA ILE A 346 11.62 -0.58 11.27
C ILE A 346 12.27 -1.95 11.09
N ILE A 347 12.13 -2.53 9.91
CA ILE A 347 12.77 -3.80 9.54
C ILE A 347 13.90 -3.49 8.56
N ASP A 348 15.13 -3.55 9.04
CA ASP A 348 16.34 -3.43 8.22
C ASP A 348 16.77 -4.83 7.76
N THR A 349 16.32 -5.20 6.56
CA THR A 349 16.55 -6.52 5.98
C THR A 349 17.99 -6.74 5.53
N GLU A 350 18.73 -5.66 5.25
CA GLU A 350 20.14 -5.68 4.84
C GLU A 350 21.05 -5.97 6.03
N ASN A 351 20.87 -5.23 7.13
CA ASN A 351 21.68 -5.39 8.34
C ASN A 351 21.11 -6.40 9.34
N LYS A 352 19.98 -7.05 9.01
CA LYS A 352 19.27 -8.01 9.88
C LYS A 352 18.93 -7.42 11.24
N LYS A 353 18.35 -6.22 11.26
CA LYS A 353 17.90 -5.54 12.49
C LYS A 353 16.43 -5.21 12.45
N ILE A 354 15.78 -5.25 13.62
CA ILE A 354 14.42 -4.75 13.81
C ILE A 354 14.43 -3.75 14.96
N LEU A 355 13.88 -2.57 14.75
CA LEU A 355 13.59 -1.63 15.84
C LEU A 355 12.08 -1.63 16.11
N LEU A 356 11.73 -1.83 17.38
CA LEU A 356 10.37 -1.74 17.91
C LEU A 356 10.21 -0.46 18.73
N PRO A 357 9.63 0.61 18.17
CA PRO A 357 9.20 1.75 18.95
C PRO A 357 8.08 1.32 19.90
N VAL A 358 8.27 1.52 21.20
CA VAL A 358 7.26 1.22 22.22
C VAL A 358 6.78 2.48 22.94
N LYS A 359 5.56 2.41 23.48
CA LYS A 359 4.95 3.47 24.28
C LYS A 359 5.72 3.73 25.57
N ASN A 360 5.59 4.96 26.08
CA ASN A 360 6.07 5.34 27.40
C ASN A 360 5.57 4.37 28.49
N GLY A 361 6.39 4.10 29.50
CA GLY A 361 6.06 3.21 30.60
C GLY A 361 6.18 1.70 30.31
N THR A 362 6.58 1.28 29.11
CA THR A 362 6.83 -0.13 28.78
C THR A 362 7.99 -0.70 29.60
N ASP A 363 7.78 -1.83 30.31
CA ASP A 363 8.85 -2.54 31.02
C ASP A 363 9.76 -3.31 30.04
N LEU A 364 10.81 -2.67 29.57
CA LEU A 364 11.78 -3.26 28.65
C LEU A 364 12.54 -4.45 29.24
N ALA A 365 12.60 -4.63 30.57
CA ALA A 365 13.29 -5.76 31.17
C ALA A 365 12.49 -7.08 31.08
N HIS A 366 11.17 -6.99 30.91
CA HIS A 366 10.25 -8.13 30.78
C HIS A 366 9.25 -7.89 29.64
N PHE A 367 9.75 -7.47 28.48
CA PHE A 367 8.90 -7.12 27.35
C PHE A 367 8.72 -8.29 26.39
N ASP A 368 7.47 -8.61 26.06
CA ASP A 368 7.13 -9.53 24.97
C ASP A 368 6.58 -8.71 23.78
N PRO A 369 7.29 -8.66 22.64
CA PRO A 369 6.78 -8.06 21.42
C PRO A 369 5.51 -8.74 20.90
N GLN A 370 5.19 -9.95 21.35
CA GLN A 370 4.05 -10.74 20.90
C GLN A 370 3.99 -10.82 19.38
N PHE A 371 5.13 -11.12 18.75
CA PHE A 371 5.19 -11.27 17.31
C PHE A 371 4.26 -12.38 16.86
N LYS A 372 3.39 -12.03 15.91
CA LYS A 372 2.62 -12.98 15.12
C LYS A 372 2.81 -12.65 13.65
N GLY A 373 2.97 -13.69 12.85
CA GLY A 373 2.83 -13.55 11.41
C GLY A 373 1.51 -14.11 10.94
N ASN A 374 1.31 -14.01 9.63
CA ASN A 374 0.28 -14.77 8.92
C ASN A 374 0.48 -16.29 9.13
N THR A 375 -0.48 -17.10 8.70
CA THR A 375 -0.41 -18.56 8.81
C THR A 375 0.92 -19.10 8.30
N GLY A 376 1.64 -19.84 9.16
CA GLY A 376 2.93 -20.45 8.83
C GLY A 376 4.18 -19.72 9.32
N LEU A 377 4.10 -18.51 9.89
CA LEU A 377 5.27 -17.88 10.53
C LEU A 377 5.45 -18.40 11.96
N SER A 378 6.57 -19.05 12.20
CA SER A 378 7.08 -19.36 13.53
C SER A 378 8.16 -18.36 13.94
N VAL A 379 8.13 -17.95 15.20
CA VAL A 379 9.02 -16.93 15.76
C VAL A 379 9.60 -17.45 17.08
N SER A 380 10.90 -17.29 17.26
CA SER A 380 11.60 -17.66 18.50
C SER A 380 12.62 -16.58 18.88
N PRO A 381 12.69 -16.15 20.14
CA PRO A 381 11.86 -16.58 21.26
C PRO A 381 10.40 -16.10 21.15
N SER A 382 9.48 -16.81 21.80
CA SER A 382 8.03 -16.50 21.81
C SER A 382 7.52 -16.12 23.22
N ARG A 383 8.40 -15.51 24.02
CA ARG A 383 8.15 -15.12 25.41
C ARG A 383 8.88 -13.81 25.72
N ALA A 384 8.48 -13.13 26.79
CA ALA A 384 9.14 -11.92 27.28
C ALA A 384 10.68 -12.03 27.36
N GLN A 385 11.36 -10.97 26.92
CA GLN A 385 12.82 -10.82 26.89
C GLN A 385 13.25 -9.52 27.58
N ASP A 386 14.54 -9.42 27.91
CA ASP A 386 15.17 -8.20 28.45
C ASP A 386 15.77 -7.38 27.29
N PHE A 387 15.05 -6.35 26.86
CA PHE A 387 15.50 -5.36 25.87
C PHE A 387 16.16 -4.13 26.52
N SER A 388 16.22 -4.05 27.86
CA SER A 388 16.72 -2.85 28.56
C SER A 388 18.22 -2.63 28.43
N LYS A 389 18.97 -3.64 27.98
CA LYS A 389 20.44 -3.63 27.91
C LYS A 389 21.01 -3.71 26.50
N GLN A 390 20.39 -4.51 25.64
CA GLN A 390 20.88 -4.81 24.30
C GLN A 390 19.77 -5.38 23.41
N ALA A 391 20.02 -5.40 22.10
CA ALA A 391 19.17 -6.12 21.16
C ALA A 391 19.13 -7.63 21.48
N VAL A 392 17.98 -8.24 21.23
CA VAL A 392 17.71 -9.65 21.44
C VAL A 392 17.58 -10.34 20.09
N LYS A 393 18.24 -11.48 19.92
CA LYS A 393 18.17 -12.24 18.67
C LYS A 393 16.82 -12.95 18.54
N TYR A 394 16.12 -12.71 17.44
CA TYR A 394 14.92 -13.43 17.04
C TYR A 394 15.15 -14.19 15.74
N ASP A 395 14.67 -15.41 15.71
CA ASP A 395 14.57 -16.27 14.56
C ASP A 395 13.14 -16.22 14.01
N PHE A 396 13.02 -15.99 12.71
CA PHE A 396 11.78 -16.01 11.96
C PHE A 396 11.85 -17.12 10.92
N GLU A 397 10.89 -18.02 10.94
CA GLU A 397 10.83 -19.16 10.03
C GLU A 397 9.40 -19.27 9.52
N LEU A 398 9.20 -18.95 8.25
CA LEU A 398 7.99 -19.33 7.56
C LEU A 398 8.04 -20.82 7.22
N GLU A 399 6.92 -21.51 7.33
CA GLU A 399 6.85 -22.96 7.19
C GLU A 399 7.40 -23.44 5.84
N GLY A 400 8.46 -24.25 5.86
CA GLY A 400 9.14 -24.75 4.67
C GLY A 400 10.18 -23.80 4.07
N LEU A 401 10.33 -22.59 4.61
CA LEU A 401 11.33 -21.60 4.22
C LEU A 401 12.54 -21.65 5.16
N ALA A 402 13.69 -21.19 4.68
CA ALA A 402 14.88 -21.05 5.53
C ALA A 402 14.64 -20.02 6.63
N LYS A 403 15.08 -20.36 7.84
CA LYS A 403 15.09 -19.47 9.00
C LYS A 403 15.95 -18.24 8.73
N VAL A 404 15.45 -17.07 9.07
CA VAL A 404 16.19 -15.80 9.06
C VAL A 404 16.27 -15.24 10.48
N SER A 405 17.46 -14.84 10.90
CA SER A 405 17.69 -14.27 12.23
C SER A 405 17.84 -12.76 12.15
N TYR A 406 17.24 -12.02 13.08
CA TYR A 406 17.38 -10.58 13.24
C TYR A 406 17.75 -10.23 14.67
N ASP A 407 18.56 -9.18 14.84
CA ASP A 407 18.77 -8.54 16.14
C ASP A 407 17.65 -7.51 16.36
N VAL A 408 16.80 -7.76 17.35
CA VAL A 408 15.60 -6.96 17.65
C VAL A 408 15.88 -6.04 18.83
N GLU A 409 15.70 -4.74 18.64
CA GLU A 409 15.75 -3.72 19.68
C GLU A 409 14.33 -3.23 19.99
N ALA A 410 14.05 -2.94 21.26
CA ALA A 410 12.84 -2.22 21.66
C ALA A 410 13.25 -0.96 22.41
N ALA A 411 12.70 0.19 22.00
CA ALA A 411 13.05 1.48 22.58
C ALA A 411 11.80 2.32 22.78
N VAL A 412 11.71 3.01 23.92
CA VAL A 412 10.65 3.99 24.15
C VAL A 412 10.84 5.15 23.17
N ARG A 413 9.81 5.40 22.35
CA ARG A 413 9.77 6.50 21.39
C ARG A 413 8.46 7.24 21.57
N ASN A 414 8.50 8.48 22.05
CA ASN A 414 7.28 9.24 22.27
C ASN A 414 6.75 9.88 20.99
N ASN A 415 7.57 10.02 19.94
CA ASN A 415 7.09 10.35 18.59
C ASN A 415 6.93 9.08 17.71
N PRO A 416 5.87 8.98 16.89
CA PRO A 416 4.73 9.91 16.85
C PRO A 416 3.91 9.86 18.15
N SER A 417 3.42 11.00 18.61
CA SER A 417 2.68 11.15 19.87
C SER A 417 1.36 10.39 19.87
N LEU A 418 0.73 10.28 18.68
CA LEU A 418 -0.47 9.48 18.46
C LEU A 418 -0.14 8.22 17.66
N THR A 419 -0.78 7.10 17.99
CA THR A 419 -0.70 5.87 17.18
C THR A 419 -1.76 5.90 16.09
N GLY A 420 -1.37 5.73 14.83
CA GLY A 420 -2.27 5.78 13.67
C GLY A 420 -1.88 6.90 12.70
N TYR A 421 -2.73 7.16 11.72
CA TYR A 421 -2.54 8.26 10.78
C TYR A 421 -3.37 9.46 11.20
N TYR A 422 -2.68 10.54 11.55
CA TYR A 422 -3.28 11.78 12.01
C TYR A 422 -2.41 12.93 11.53
N ALA A 423 -3.07 14.04 11.20
CA ALA A 423 -2.39 15.20 10.67
C ALA A 423 -2.99 16.49 11.21
N ASP A 424 -2.42 17.60 10.78
CA ASP A 424 -2.91 18.96 11.03
C ASP A 424 -3.34 19.18 12.51
N PRO A 425 -2.43 18.93 13.47
CA PRO A 425 -2.80 18.84 14.87
C PRO A 425 -3.05 20.21 15.50
N GLU A 426 -4.21 20.38 16.13
CA GLU A 426 -4.51 21.48 17.04
C GLU A 426 -4.37 21.05 18.51
N ILE A 427 -3.85 21.92 19.38
CA ILE A 427 -3.65 21.61 20.81
C ILE A 427 -4.25 22.69 21.72
N LEU A 428 -5.05 22.25 22.69
CA LEU A 428 -5.67 23.11 23.70
C LEU A 428 -5.36 22.59 25.11
N TYR A 429 -4.96 23.46 26.03
CA TYR A 429 -5.05 23.15 27.46
C TYR A 429 -6.40 23.61 28.01
N SER A 430 -7.19 22.69 28.55
CA SER A 430 -8.46 23.03 29.17
C SER A 430 -8.32 23.34 30.66
N ASN A 431 -8.79 24.51 31.08
CA ASN A 431 -8.84 24.87 32.49
C ASN A 431 -10.02 24.21 33.23
N LYS A 432 -11.00 23.64 32.50
CA LYS A 432 -12.14 22.95 33.10
C LYS A 432 -11.74 21.62 33.73
N ASP A 433 -10.94 20.83 33.03
CA ASP A 433 -10.52 19.49 33.47
C ASP A 433 -9.01 19.36 33.74
N ASN A 434 -8.24 20.42 33.49
CA ASN A 434 -6.80 20.47 33.65
C ASN A 434 -6.06 19.45 32.78
N ARG A 435 -6.53 19.23 31.55
CA ARG A 435 -5.91 18.33 30.57
C ARG A 435 -5.54 19.06 29.28
N PHE A 436 -4.57 18.52 28.58
CA PHE A 436 -4.29 18.84 27.19
C PHE A 436 -5.24 18.04 26.30
N HIS A 437 -5.77 18.68 25.26
CA HIS A 437 -6.68 18.10 24.28
C HIS A 437 -6.14 18.39 22.88
N LEU A 438 -5.90 17.33 22.12
CA LEU A 438 -5.31 17.34 20.79
C LEU A 438 -6.39 16.94 19.78
N TYR A 439 -6.57 17.77 18.76
CA TYR A 439 -7.55 17.57 17.70
C TYR A 439 -6.85 17.54 16.35
N PRO A 440 -6.64 16.37 15.74
CA PRO A 440 -6.06 16.27 14.42
C PRO A 440 -7.12 16.08 13.32
N THR A 441 -6.73 16.32 12.06
CA THR A 441 -7.33 15.65 10.90
C THR A 441 -7.20 14.13 11.04
N SER A 442 -8.28 13.39 10.82
CA SER A 442 -8.23 11.94 10.64
C SER A 442 -7.59 11.62 9.28
N ASP A 443 -6.34 11.17 9.27
CA ASP A 443 -5.55 10.93 8.05
C ASP A 443 -5.55 9.44 7.67
N GLY A 444 -4.83 9.06 6.60
CA GLY A 444 -4.79 7.68 6.12
C GLY A 444 -5.88 7.33 5.10
N PHE A 445 -6.69 8.31 4.70
CA PHE A 445 -7.71 8.19 3.66
C PHE A 445 -7.20 8.77 2.34
N HIS A 446 -7.45 8.07 1.24
CA HIS A 446 -6.99 8.49 -0.08
C HIS A 446 -7.43 9.93 -0.40
N GLU A 447 -6.48 10.77 -0.80
CA GLU A 447 -6.69 12.20 -1.11
C GLU A 447 -7.42 12.99 0.01
N TRP A 448 -7.08 12.71 1.26
CA TRP A 448 -7.64 13.38 2.44
C TRP A 448 -9.17 13.28 2.50
N SER A 449 -9.74 12.14 2.11
CA SER A 449 -11.20 11.94 2.07
C SER A 449 -11.85 11.67 3.43
N GLY A 450 -11.11 11.80 4.54
CA GLY A 450 -11.65 11.69 5.90
C GLY A 450 -12.83 12.65 6.14
N ASP A 451 -13.79 12.19 6.94
CA ASP A 451 -15.10 12.82 7.14
C ASP A 451 -15.48 12.98 8.62
N TYR A 452 -14.54 12.74 9.55
CA TYR A 452 -14.75 12.93 10.98
C TYR A 452 -13.48 13.42 11.68
N PHE A 453 -13.67 14.04 12.85
CA PHE A 453 -12.59 14.45 13.75
C PHE A 453 -12.61 13.63 15.04
N LYS A 454 -11.42 13.33 15.56
CA LYS A 454 -11.22 12.69 16.88
C LYS A 454 -10.58 13.65 17.88
N SER A 455 -10.85 13.43 19.16
CA SER A 455 -10.17 14.11 20.26
C SER A 455 -9.25 13.14 20.99
N PHE A 456 -8.11 13.64 21.44
CA PHE A 456 -7.19 12.91 22.31
C PHE A 456 -6.85 13.76 23.52
N SER A 457 -6.89 13.20 24.73
CA SER A 457 -6.57 13.94 25.93
C SER A 457 -5.38 13.37 26.71
N SER A 458 -4.58 14.26 27.31
CA SER A 458 -3.40 13.90 28.09
C SER A 458 -3.25 14.79 29.32
N THR A 459 -2.67 14.25 30.39
CA THR A 459 -2.23 15.04 31.55
C THR A 459 -0.79 15.52 31.45
N ASN A 460 0.00 14.98 30.52
CA ASN A 460 1.46 15.14 30.50
C ASN A 460 2.07 15.22 29.09
N LEU A 461 1.26 15.44 28.04
CA LEU A 461 1.64 15.55 26.63
C LEU A 461 2.29 14.30 26.00
N VAL A 462 2.40 13.19 26.74
CA VAL A 462 3.02 11.95 26.27
C VAL A 462 2.02 10.80 26.29
N ASP A 463 1.30 10.64 27.40
CA ASP A 463 0.32 9.57 27.55
C ASP A 463 -1.06 10.09 27.11
N TRP A 464 -1.48 9.68 25.92
CA TRP A 464 -2.72 10.13 25.26
C TRP A 464 -3.83 9.08 25.37
N VAL A 465 -5.03 9.54 25.69
CA VAL A 465 -6.27 8.77 25.63
C VAL A 465 -6.99 9.15 24.34
N ASP A 466 -7.43 8.17 23.53
CA ASP A 466 -8.35 8.41 22.41
C ASP A 466 -9.76 8.58 22.99
N ASP A 467 -10.27 9.82 22.97
CA ASP A 467 -11.60 10.16 23.50
C ASP A 467 -12.72 9.86 22.50
N GLY A 468 -12.38 9.36 21.30
CA GLY A 468 -13.31 9.00 20.24
C GLY A 468 -13.63 10.14 19.28
N VAL A 469 -14.69 9.93 18.48
CA VAL A 469 -15.15 10.90 17.47
C VAL A 469 -15.85 12.07 18.16
N LEU A 470 -15.37 13.29 17.91
CA LEU A 470 -15.92 14.52 18.48
C LEU A 470 -16.95 15.21 17.57
N LEU A 471 -16.82 14.99 16.25
CA LEU A 471 -17.67 15.55 15.20
C LEU A 471 -17.56 14.67 13.94
N ASP A 472 -18.69 14.18 13.43
CA ASP A 472 -18.80 13.41 12.18
C ASP A 472 -19.56 14.24 11.15
N LEU A 473 -18.95 14.55 9.99
CA LEU A 473 -19.58 15.44 9.01
C LEU A 473 -20.85 14.84 8.40
N LYS A 474 -20.90 13.52 8.18
CA LYS A 474 -22.07 12.86 7.59
C LYS A 474 -23.28 12.87 8.51
N LYS A 475 -23.02 12.85 9.82
CA LYS A 475 -24.06 12.74 10.85
C LYS A 475 -24.43 14.08 11.47
N ASP A 476 -23.43 14.89 11.79
CA ASP A 476 -23.56 16.03 12.68
C ASP A 476 -23.53 17.39 11.93
N VAL A 477 -23.21 17.40 10.63
CA VAL A 477 -23.07 18.63 9.82
C VAL A 477 -24.02 18.61 8.61
N SER A 478 -24.88 19.63 8.49
CA SER A 478 -25.94 19.66 7.48
C SER A 478 -25.53 20.21 6.12
N TRP A 479 -24.37 20.86 6.02
CA TRP A 479 -23.96 21.64 4.85
C TRP A 479 -22.77 21.03 4.08
N THR A 480 -22.15 19.98 4.60
CA THR A 480 -21.08 19.20 3.96
C THR A 480 -20.94 17.84 4.65
N ASP A 481 -20.51 16.81 3.91
CA ASP A 481 -20.31 15.44 4.38
C ASP A 481 -18.92 14.87 4.03
N VAL A 482 -18.01 15.72 3.54
CA VAL A 482 -16.68 15.34 3.06
C VAL A 482 -15.59 16.29 3.56
N LYS A 483 -14.35 15.79 3.59
CA LYS A 483 -13.12 16.57 3.72
C LYS A 483 -13.04 17.33 5.04
N ALA A 484 -13.13 16.59 6.14
CA ALA A 484 -12.93 17.05 7.51
C ALA A 484 -11.44 17.31 7.76
N TRP A 485 -11.01 18.57 7.61
CA TRP A 485 -9.58 18.93 7.69
C TRP A 485 -9.28 20.01 8.73
N ALA A 486 -8.05 19.97 9.24
CA ALA A 486 -7.32 21.04 9.91
C ALA A 486 -8.19 21.81 10.91
N PRO A 487 -8.43 21.25 12.10
CA PRO A 487 -9.21 21.94 13.11
C PRO A 487 -8.40 23.02 13.84
N ALA A 488 -9.11 23.90 14.55
CA ALA A 488 -8.58 24.79 15.58
C ALA A 488 -9.59 24.89 16.74
N ALA A 489 -9.14 25.20 17.96
CA ALA A 489 -10.00 25.15 19.13
C ALA A 489 -9.74 26.28 20.14
N ALA A 490 -10.82 26.87 20.66
CA ALA A 490 -10.75 27.88 21.71
C ALA A 490 -11.60 27.50 22.93
N GLU A 491 -11.05 27.71 24.12
CA GLU A 491 -11.80 27.71 25.39
C GLU A 491 -12.16 29.16 25.77
N LYS A 492 -13.43 29.41 26.09
CA LYS A 492 -13.88 30.69 26.67
C LYS A 492 -14.71 30.46 27.92
N LYS A 493 -14.62 31.39 28.86
CA LYS A 493 -15.50 31.43 30.03
C LYS A 493 -16.65 32.40 29.78
N ILE A 494 -17.84 31.87 29.51
CA ILE A 494 -19.06 32.64 29.21
C ILE A 494 -20.05 32.41 30.36
N ASN A 495 -20.48 33.50 31.02
CA ASN A 495 -21.38 33.44 32.18
C ASN A 495 -20.88 32.49 33.29
N GLY A 496 -19.57 32.49 33.53
CA GLY A 496 -18.93 31.65 34.54
C GLY A 496 -18.71 30.18 34.14
N GLN A 497 -19.19 29.75 32.97
CA GLN A 497 -19.05 28.39 32.47
C GLN A 497 -18.04 28.33 31.33
N TYR A 498 -17.26 27.25 31.28
CA TYR A 498 -16.38 26.98 30.14
C TYR A 498 -17.18 26.49 28.94
N LYS A 499 -16.92 27.10 27.78
CA LYS A 499 -17.46 26.76 26.47
C LYS A 499 -16.31 26.55 25.50
N TYR A 500 -16.46 25.59 24.61
CA TYR A 500 -15.47 25.22 23.60
C TYR A 500 -15.99 25.54 22.22
N PHE A 501 -15.13 26.12 21.39
CA PHE A 501 -15.40 26.45 20.00
C PHE A 501 -14.39 25.70 19.14
N PHE A 502 -14.90 24.84 18.28
CA PHE A 502 -14.11 23.99 17.38
C PHE A 502 -14.33 24.47 15.95
N TYR A 503 -13.30 25.07 15.38
CA TYR A 503 -13.26 25.52 14.00
C TYR A 503 -12.67 24.42 13.15
N TYR A 504 -13.17 24.24 11.94
CA TYR A 504 -12.73 23.16 11.07
C TYR A 504 -12.95 23.49 9.61
N THR A 505 -12.24 22.79 8.73
CA THR A 505 -12.53 22.83 7.30
C THR A 505 -13.45 21.69 6.91
N GLY A 506 -14.47 21.99 6.11
CA GLY A 506 -15.33 21.02 5.43
C GLY A 506 -15.58 21.48 3.99
N ASP A 507 -15.22 20.65 3.00
CA ASP A 507 -15.31 20.98 1.57
C ASP A 507 -14.81 22.41 1.22
N ALA A 508 -13.58 22.72 1.66
CA ALA A 508 -12.91 24.00 1.46
C ALA A 508 -13.71 25.25 1.90
N LYS A 509 -14.50 25.11 2.97
CA LYS A 509 -15.16 26.16 3.73
C LYS A 509 -14.86 25.95 5.22
N ILE A 510 -14.91 27.02 6.01
CA ILE A 510 -14.66 26.92 7.45
C ILE A 510 -15.99 26.83 8.18
N GLY A 511 -16.15 25.81 9.01
CA GLY A 511 -17.24 25.64 9.96
C GLY A 511 -16.83 26.03 11.39
N VAL A 512 -17.83 26.09 12.27
CA VAL A 512 -17.60 26.19 13.72
C VAL A 512 -18.66 25.37 14.44
N ALA A 513 -18.23 24.59 15.42
CA ALA A 513 -19.08 23.81 16.29
C ALA A 513 -18.82 24.18 17.75
N THR A 514 -19.82 24.00 18.62
CA THR A 514 -19.75 24.36 20.04
C THR A 514 -19.96 23.17 20.95
N SER A 515 -19.33 23.19 22.12
CA SER A 515 -19.48 22.16 23.16
C SER A 515 -19.31 22.74 24.55
N ASP A 516 -19.85 22.04 25.54
CA ASP A 516 -19.58 22.27 26.96
C ASP A 516 -18.37 21.49 27.46
N HIS A 517 -17.84 20.57 26.64
CA HIS A 517 -16.74 19.67 26.98
C HIS A 517 -15.66 19.71 25.90
N PRO A 518 -14.37 19.74 26.27
CA PRO A 518 -13.28 19.82 25.29
C PRO A 518 -13.23 18.60 24.36
N GLN A 519 -13.55 17.40 24.86
CA GLN A 519 -13.62 16.19 24.04
C GLN A 519 -14.91 16.05 23.18
N GLY A 520 -15.83 17.01 23.28
CA GLY A 520 -17.14 16.92 22.65
C GLY A 520 -18.18 16.11 23.44
N PRO A 521 -19.29 15.69 22.79
CA PRO A 521 -19.60 15.91 21.37
C PRO A 521 -19.81 17.39 21.04
N PHE A 522 -19.41 17.80 19.84
CA PHE A 522 -19.62 19.16 19.34
C PHE A 522 -20.90 19.27 18.51
N THR A 523 -21.55 20.42 18.58
CA THR A 523 -22.74 20.76 17.78
C THR A 523 -22.40 21.86 16.78
N ASP A 524 -22.46 21.54 15.48
CA ASP A 524 -22.27 22.51 14.39
C ASP A 524 -23.36 23.58 14.38
N ILE A 525 -23.03 24.78 13.91
CA ILE A 525 -23.98 25.91 13.81
C ILE A 525 -24.95 25.81 12.62
N GLY A 526 -24.86 24.74 11.81
CA GLY A 526 -25.76 24.44 10.68
C GLY A 526 -25.41 25.13 9.36
N LYS A 527 -24.29 25.87 9.30
CA LYS A 527 -23.81 26.59 8.11
C LYS A 527 -22.30 26.85 8.21
N PRO A 528 -21.59 27.05 7.09
CA PRO A 528 -20.20 27.51 7.14
C PRO A 528 -20.12 28.90 7.79
N LEU A 529 -19.10 29.09 8.63
CA LEU A 529 -18.69 30.38 9.19
C LEU A 529 -18.05 31.26 8.10
N VAL A 530 -17.19 30.68 7.26
CA VAL A 530 -16.56 31.35 6.11
C VAL A 530 -16.71 30.48 4.86
N ALA A 531 -17.38 31.02 3.83
CA ALA A 531 -17.66 30.30 2.58
C ALA A 531 -17.14 31.01 1.32
N ALA A 532 -16.62 32.23 1.45
CA ALA A 532 -16.15 33.04 0.33
C ALA A 532 -14.74 33.58 0.57
N LYS A 533 -13.97 33.70 -0.52
CA LYS A 533 -12.64 34.32 -0.47
C LYS A 533 -12.79 35.83 -0.26
N PRO A 534 -11.80 36.49 0.36
CA PRO A 534 -11.77 37.94 0.42
C PRO A 534 -11.81 38.59 -0.96
N ASN A 535 -12.37 39.79 -1.05
CA ASN A 535 -12.40 40.57 -2.28
C ASN A 535 -10.98 40.75 -2.85
N GLY A 536 -10.82 40.47 -4.15
CA GLY A 536 -9.54 40.56 -4.86
C GLY A 536 -8.67 39.30 -4.81
N ILE A 537 -9.05 38.28 -4.02
CA ILE A 537 -8.34 36.99 -3.99
C ILE A 537 -9.05 35.99 -4.90
N THR A 538 -8.40 35.60 -5.99
CA THR A 538 -8.96 34.70 -7.02
C THR A 538 -8.38 33.29 -7.01
N ARG A 539 -7.29 33.06 -6.26
CA ARG A 539 -6.59 31.76 -6.14
C ARG A 539 -6.57 31.30 -4.69
N GLY A 540 -6.15 30.06 -4.45
CA GLY A 540 -6.06 29.48 -3.10
C GLY A 540 -7.37 28.87 -2.58
N GLN A 541 -7.37 28.45 -1.32
CA GLN A 541 -8.51 27.79 -0.66
C GLN A 541 -8.81 28.39 0.71
N ILE A 542 -10.05 28.24 1.18
CA ILE A 542 -10.54 28.71 2.48
C ILE A 542 -10.47 27.50 3.43
N ILE A 543 -9.27 27.24 3.91
CA ILE A 543 -8.94 26.08 4.75
C ILE A 543 -8.00 26.51 5.88
N ASP A 544 -7.65 25.57 6.75
CA ASP A 544 -6.68 25.71 7.84
C ASP A 544 -7.01 26.89 8.76
N PRO A 545 -8.21 26.89 9.39
CA PRO A 545 -8.52 27.85 10.42
C PRO A 545 -7.53 27.74 11.59
N ASP A 546 -7.20 28.88 12.17
CA ASP A 546 -6.60 29.01 13.50
C ASP A 546 -7.39 30.06 14.30
N VAL A 547 -7.51 29.87 15.61
CA VAL A 547 -8.24 30.77 16.50
C VAL A 547 -7.37 31.20 17.68
N PHE A 548 -7.22 32.52 17.83
CA PHE A 548 -6.38 33.07 18.88
C PHE A 548 -7.12 34.18 19.64
N THR A 549 -7.06 34.12 20.97
CA THR A 549 -7.55 35.19 21.85
C THR A 549 -6.37 36.05 22.27
N ASP A 550 -6.41 37.33 21.90
CA ASP A 550 -5.41 38.31 22.31
C ASP A 550 -5.47 38.54 23.83
N PRO A 551 -4.41 38.22 24.59
CA PRO A 551 -4.38 38.43 26.03
C PRO A 551 -4.30 39.92 26.42
N VAL A 552 -3.97 40.82 25.49
CA VAL A 552 -3.89 42.27 25.73
C VAL A 552 -5.27 42.92 25.67
N SER A 553 -6.01 42.69 24.57
CA SER A 553 -7.33 43.31 24.37
C SER A 553 -8.52 42.44 24.79
N GLY A 554 -8.33 41.12 24.92
CA GLY A 554 -9.39 40.14 25.17
C GLY A 554 -10.19 39.74 23.91
N LYS A 555 -9.91 40.37 22.76
CA LYS A 555 -10.55 40.07 21.48
C LYS A 555 -10.07 38.73 20.92
N SER A 556 -10.93 38.03 20.19
CA SER A 556 -10.55 36.82 19.46
C SER A 556 -10.45 37.09 17.98
N TYR A 557 -9.58 36.35 17.32
CA TYR A 557 -9.30 36.44 15.89
C TYR A 557 -9.34 35.04 15.28
N LEU A 558 -9.89 34.97 14.07
CA LEU A 558 -9.80 33.80 13.21
C LEU A 558 -8.79 34.09 12.11
N TYR A 559 -7.86 33.16 11.89
CA TYR A 559 -6.90 33.17 10.80
C TYR A 559 -7.18 32.00 9.87
N TYR A 560 -6.94 32.15 8.57
CA TYR A 560 -7.11 31.06 7.62
C TYR A 560 -6.47 31.33 6.25
N GLY A 561 -6.34 30.26 5.48
CA GLY A 561 -6.12 30.30 4.04
C GLY A 561 -4.97 29.42 3.55
N ASN A 562 -5.12 28.91 2.33
CA ASN A 562 -4.05 28.28 1.54
C ASN A 562 -3.79 29.13 0.29
N GLY A 563 -2.52 29.47 0.06
CA GLY A 563 -2.07 30.38 -1.00
C GLY A 563 -2.31 31.87 -0.71
N PHE A 564 -2.98 32.19 0.39
CA PHE A 564 -3.14 33.52 0.98
C PHE A 564 -3.35 33.36 2.49
N MET A 565 -3.05 34.40 3.28
CA MET A 565 -3.29 34.43 4.72
C MET A 565 -4.24 35.58 5.05
N VAL A 566 -5.29 35.30 5.83
CA VAL A 566 -6.25 36.29 6.31
C VAL A 566 -6.33 36.23 7.83
N GLY A 567 -6.53 37.38 8.47
CA GLY A 567 -7.01 37.47 9.84
C GLY A 567 -8.28 38.32 9.92
N VAL A 568 -9.22 37.93 10.77
CA VAL A 568 -10.48 38.66 11.01
C VAL A 568 -10.86 38.58 12.48
N GLU A 569 -11.33 39.68 13.06
CA GLU A 569 -11.83 39.69 14.44
C GLU A 569 -13.15 38.90 14.52
N LEU A 570 -13.29 38.05 15.54
CA LEU A 570 -14.54 37.37 15.87
C LEU A 570 -15.44 38.29 16.70
N ASN A 571 -16.76 38.10 16.61
CA ASN A 571 -17.68 38.64 17.59
C ASN A 571 -17.58 37.89 18.92
N ASP A 572 -18.15 38.47 19.97
CA ASP A 572 -18.10 37.93 21.34
C ASP A 572 -18.76 36.53 21.44
N ASP A 573 -19.64 36.19 20.49
CA ASP A 573 -20.28 34.88 20.38
C ASP A 573 -19.36 33.76 19.88
N MET A 574 -18.17 34.10 19.36
CA MET A 574 -17.18 33.21 18.75
C MET A 574 -17.68 32.41 17.52
N ILE A 575 -18.93 32.62 17.09
CA ILE A 575 -19.58 31.91 15.98
C ILE A 575 -19.98 32.85 14.83
N SER A 576 -19.49 34.09 14.86
CA SER A 576 -19.61 35.05 13.78
C SER A 576 -18.38 35.97 13.71
N VAL A 577 -18.08 36.49 12.51
CA VAL A 577 -16.91 37.36 12.24
C VAL A 577 -17.32 38.83 12.06
N LYS A 578 -16.41 39.75 12.38
CA LYS A 578 -16.53 41.18 12.09
C LYS A 578 -15.90 41.49 10.74
N GLU A 579 -16.67 41.30 9.66
CA GLU A 579 -16.20 41.41 8.27
C GLU A 579 -15.42 42.69 7.94
N ASN A 580 -15.77 43.82 8.56
CA ASN A 580 -15.08 45.10 8.38
C ASN A 580 -13.65 45.15 8.95
N THR A 581 -13.24 44.13 9.71
CA THR A 581 -11.88 43.96 10.26
C THR A 581 -11.02 43.01 9.44
N LEU A 582 -11.61 42.34 8.44
CA LEU A 582 -10.91 41.37 7.61
C LEU A 582 -9.67 42.00 6.97
N THR A 583 -8.52 41.41 7.24
CA THR A 583 -7.22 41.88 6.77
C THR A 583 -6.50 40.75 6.03
N VAL A 584 -6.12 41.00 4.78
CA VAL A 584 -5.20 40.12 4.05
C VAL A 584 -3.79 40.37 4.60
N LEU A 585 -3.24 39.36 5.27
CA LEU A 585 -1.92 39.41 5.87
C LEU A 585 -0.85 39.17 4.80
N LYS A 586 0.35 39.73 5.01
CA LYS A 586 1.44 39.75 4.03
C LYS A 586 2.66 38.98 4.55
N PRO A 587 2.61 37.63 4.63
CA PRO A 587 3.80 36.83 4.87
C PRO A 587 4.77 36.95 3.68
N ASP A 588 5.96 36.35 3.79
CA ASP A 588 6.88 36.27 2.65
C ASP A 588 6.36 35.28 1.59
N ASN A 589 7.14 35.11 0.50
CA ASN A 589 6.75 34.27 -0.64
C ASN A 589 6.79 32.76 -0.36
N THR A 590 7.15 32.35 0.85
CA THR A 590 7.21 30.93 1.25
C THR A 590 5.86 30.41 1.74
N PHE A 591 4.92 31.30 2.07
CA PHE A 591 3.63 30.92 2.61
C PHE A 591 2.87 29.93 1.72
N ARG A 592 2.51 28.78 2.29
CA ARG A 592 1.54 27.85 1.71
C ARG A 592 0.21 27.89 2.45
N GLU A 593 0.20 27.50 3.73
CA GLU A 593 -1.00 27.19 4.52
C GLU A 593 -0.65 27.00 6.02
N GLY A 594 -1.59 26.49 6.83
CA GLY A 594 -1.36 26.08 8.22
C GLY A 594 -0.87 27.21 9.11
N THR A 595 -1.64 28.30 9.18
CA THR A 595 -1.29 29.46 10.03
C THR A 595 -1.48 29.09 11.49
N GLU A 596 -0.56 29.51 12.36
CA GLU A 596 -0.66 29.34 13.81
C GLU A 596 -0.25 30.64 14.50
N VAL A 597 -1.04 31.11 15.47
CA VAL A 597 -0.82 32.38 16.17
C VAL A 597 -0.78 32.20 17.68
N PHE A 598 0.32 32.62 18.31
CA PHE A 598 0.42 32.68 19.77
C PHE A 598 1.08 33.97 20.25
N TYR A 599 0.91 34.28 21.55
CA TYR A 599 1.45 35.48 22.18
C TYR A 599 2.46 35.14 23.27
N ARG A 600 3.63 35.78 23.23
CA ARG A 600 4.65 35.63 24.27
C ARG A 600 5.39 36.95 24.50
N LYS A 601 5.46 37.38 25.77
CA LYS A 601 6.26 38.53 26.24
C LYS A 601 6.14 39.79 25.36
N GLY A 602 4.92 40.23 25.07
CA GLY A 602 4.69 41.46 24.31
C GLY A 602 4.59 41.30 22.80
N LYS A 603 4.84 40.10 22.25
CA LYS A 603 4.90 39.86 20.80
C LYS A 603 3.89 38.78 20.39
N TYR A 604 3.32 38.98 19.21
CA TYR A 604 2.55 37.96 18.49
C TYR A 604 3.51 37.19 17.59
N TYR A 605 3.40 35.88 17.58
CA TYR A 605 4.16 34.99 16.71
C TYR A 605 3.18 34.40 15.70
N PHE A 606 3.56 34.46 14.43
CA PHE A 606 2.79 33.90 13.32
C PHE A 606 3.64 32.82 12.68
N LEU A 607 3.19 31.58 12.74
CA LEU A 607 3.82 30.45 12.09
C LEU A 607 3.01 30.07 10.85
N TRP A 608 3.68 29.49 9.85
CA TRP A 608 3.03 28.92 8.68
C TRP A 608 3.86 27.80 8.07
N SER A 609 3.21 26.96 7.26
CA SER A 609 3.88 25.93 6.48
C SER A 609 4.31 26.45 5.11
N GLU A 610 5.52 26.07 4.70
CA GLU A 610 6.05 26.21 3.35
C GLU A 610 6.04 24.85 2.64
N ASP A 611 5.85 24.91 1.31
CA ASP A 611 5.78 23.77 0.40
C ASP A 611 4.49 22.94 0.54
N ASP A 612 4.33 21.89 -0.25
CA ASP A 612 3.14 21.03 -0.29
C ASP A 612 3.26 19.91 0.75
N THR A 613 2.18 19.55 1.45
CA THR A 613 2.21 18.45 2.42
C THR A 613 2.61 17.11 1.80
N ARG A 614 2.56 16.91 0.48
CA ARG A 614 3.10 15.71 -0.21
C ARG A 614 4.60 15.80 -0.52
N SER A 615 5.23 16.93 -0.24
CA SER A 615 6.67 17.15 -0.41
C SER A 615 7.40 16.72 0.85
N GLU A 616 8.50 15.98 0.70
CA GLU A 616 9.42 15.73 1.83
C GLU A 616 10.00 17.03 2.44
N ASN A 617 9.90 18.15 1.72
CA ASN A 617 10.36 19.47 2.16
C ASN A 617 9.27 20.33 2.81
N TYR A 618 8.07 19.79 3.07
CA TYR A 618 7.07 20.48 3.90
C TYR A 618 7.70 20.86 5.25
N ARG A 619 7.61 22.15 5.62
CA ARG A 619 8.44 22.78 6.67
C ARG A 619 7.79 24.02 7.27
N VAL A 620 8.16 24.41 8.50
CA VAL A 620 7.52 25.54 9.22
C VAL A 620 8.43 26.75 9.26
N ARG A 621 7.83 27.93 9.01
CA ARG A 621 8.45 29.24 9.16
C ARG A 621 7.68 30.13 10.12
N TYR A 622 8.30 31.25 10.51
CA TYR A 622 7.63 32.22 11.36
C TYR A 622 7.92 33.68 11.05
N ALA A 623 7.08 34.54 11.61
CA ALA A 623 7.27 35.97 11.75
C ALA A 623 6.84 36.42 13.16
N THR A 624 7.22 37.63 13.53
CA THR A 624 6.71 38.30 14.73
C THR A 624 5.90 39.53 14.35
N SER A 625 5.00 39.96 15.22
CA SER A 625 4.28 41.22 15.10
C SER A 625 4.04 41.89 16.47
N ASN A 626 3.77 43.18 16.43
CA ASN A 626 3.27 43.97 17.56
C ASN A 626 1.73 44.10 17.57
N ALA A 627 1.03 43.49 16.60
CA ALA A 627 -0.42 43.52 16.48
C ALA A 627 -0.98 42.17 15.98
N PRO A 628 -2.25 41.84 16.32
CA PRO A 628 -2.86 40.58 15.92
C PRO A 628 -3.23 40.51 14.44
N LEU A 629 -3.24 41.62 13.70
CA LEU A 629 -3.63 41.66 12.28
C LEU A 629 -2.49 42.14 11.36
N GLY A 630 -1.32 41.51 11.49
CA GLY A 630 -0.19 41.73 10.59
C GLY A 630 0.81 42.76 11.09
N GLY A 631 1.63 43.35 10.20
CA GLY A 631 2.79 44.15 10.58
C GLY A 631 4.04 43.30 10.83
N PHE A 632 4.23 42.27 10.00
CA PHE A 632 5.24 41.24 10.20
C PHE A 632 6.67 41.78 10.17
N ASN A 633 7.41 41.43 11.21
CA ASN A 633 8.86 41.40 11.23
C ASN A 633 9.29 39.94 10.99
N ILE A 634 9.81 39.68 9.79
CA ILE A 634 10.23 38.35 9.33
C ILE A 634 11.75 38.23 9.51
N PRO A 635 12.25 37.39 10.44
CA PRO A 635 13.68 37.16 10.60
C PRO A 635 14.30 36.57 9.33
N LYS A 636 15.58 36.86 9.09
CA LYS A 636 16.30 36.28 7.94
C LYS A 636 16.34 34.75 8.00
N ASP A 637 16.58 34.21 9.20
CA ASP A 637 16.60 32.78 9.47
C ASP A 637 15.27 32.38 10.12
N ASN A 638 14.18 32.45 9.35
CA ASN A 638 12.83 32.16 9.85
C ASN A 638 12.38 30.70 9.66
N LEU A 639 13.21 29.82 9.11
CA LEU A 639 12.91 28.38 9.02
C LEU A 639 13.15 27.72 10.39
N ILE A 640 12.08 27.21 11.00
CA ILE A 640 12.12 26.74 12.40
C ILE A 640 11.82 25.25 12.57
N LEU A 641 11.28 24.57 11.57
CA LEU A 641 11.12 23.11 11.56
C LEU A 641 11.34 22.61 10.14
N ALA A 642 12.16 21.59 9.97
CA ALA A 642 12.42 20.94 8.68
C ALA A 642 12.78 19.46 8.89
N LYS A 643 12.76 18.70 7.79
CA LYS A 643 13.15 17.29 7.73
C LYS A 643 14.51 17.02 8.37
N ASP A 644 14.67 15.82 8.92
CA ASP A 644 15.96 15.25 9.32
C ASP A 644 16.13 13.86 8.67
N PRO A 645 16.71 13.78 7.46
CA PRO A 645 16.90 12.53 6.75
C PRO A 645 17.78 11.51 7.49
N SER A 646 18.65 11.97 8.40
CA SER A 646 19.51 11.06 9.18
C SER A 646 18.71 10.17 10.14
N GLN A 647 17.49 10.59 10.48
CA GLN A 647 16.54 9.85 11.31
C GLN A 647 15.34 9.33 10.50
N GLY A 648 15.33 9.50 9.17
CA GLY A 648 14.20 9.17 8.32
C GLY A 648 12.98 10.10 8.50
N ILE A 649 13.16 11.30 9.05
CA ILE A 649 12.11 12.26 9.31
C ILE A 649 11.93 13.18 8.09
N TYR A 650 10.72 13.22 7.52
CA TYR A 650 10.40 13.98 6.30
C TYR A 650 9.02 14.67 6.40
N GLY A 651 8.82 15.74 5.63
CA GLY A 651 7.51 16.39 5.47
C GLY A 651 6.94 16.96 6.78
N THR A 652 7.79 17.61 7.56
CA THR A 652 7.48 18.16 8.89
C THR A 652 6.82 19.54 8.79
N GLY A 653 5.49 19.61 8.80
CA GLY A 653 4.78 20.89 8.77
C GLY A 653 3.41 20.80 9.41
N HIS A 654 2.59 21.82 9.18
CA HIS A 654 1.32 22.11 9.83
C HIS A 654 1.40 21.90 11.35
N ASN A 655 1.54 23.00 12.08
CA ASN A 655 1.79 22.94 13.51
C ASN A 655 0.76 23.74 14.30
N SER A 656 0.69 23.41 15.58
CA SER A 656 0.13 24.25 16.65
C SER A 656 1.17 24.39 17.78
N VAL A 657 0.97 25.33 18.70
CA VAL A 657 1.92 25.60 19.79
C VAL A 657 1.19 25.65 21.13
N ILE A 658 1.73 24.96 22.14
CA ILE A 658 1.18 24.97 23.50
C ILE A 658 2.19 25.49 24.52
N GLN A 659 1.71 26.36 25.41
CA GLN A 659 2.42 26.77 26.62
C GLN A 659 2.01 25.86 27.78
N ILE A 660 2.97 25.43 28.61
CA ILE A 660 2.62 24.79 29.88
C ILE A 660 2.03 25.85 30.81
N PRO A 661 0.79 25.65 31.31
CA PRO A 661 0.09 26.65 32.10
C PRO A 661 0.92 27.17 33.28
N GLY A 662 1.02 28.50 33.39
CA GLY A 662 1.74 29.16 34.48
C GLY A 662 3.27 29.17 34.34
N THR A 663 3.84 28.68 33.24
CA THR A 663 5.30 28.68 33.01
C THR A 663 5.65 29.36 31.67
N ASP A 664 6.94 29.57 31.40
CA ASP A 664 7.43 30.01 30.07
C ASP A 664 8.03 28.82 29.29
N GLU A 665 7.44 27.62 29.46
CA GLU A 665 7.80 26.42 28.72
C GLU A 665 6.81 26.16 27.58
N TRP A 666 7.34 25.90 26.38
CA TRP A 666 6.57 25.83 25.14
C TRP A 666 6.89 24.56 24.35
N TYR A 667 5.90 24.04 23.66
CA TYR A 667 5.99 22.84 22.83
C TYR A 667 5.32 23.09 21.48
N MET A 668 5.95 22.58 20.42
CA MET A 668 5.38 22.56 19.08
C MET A 668 4.79 21.18 18.83
N VAL A 669 3.53 21.15 18.40
CA VAL A 669 2.85 19.95 17.93
C VAL A 669 2.74 20.06 16.41
N TYR A 670 3.15 19.05 15.67
CA TYR A 670 3.22 19.10 14.21
C TYR A 670 2.96 17.72 13.62
N HIS A 671 2.80 17.59 12.30
CA HIS A 671 2.81 16.28 11.66
C HIS A 671 4.05 16.07 10.80
N ARG A 672 4.34 14.81 10.50
CA ARG A 672 5.34 14.41 9.51
C ARG A 672 4.85 13.22 8.69
N PHE A 673 5.59 12.85 7.65
CA PHE A 673 5.38 11.56 6.99
C PHE A 673 5.55 10.40 7.96
N THR A 674 4.69 9.39 7.83
CA THR A 674 4.84 8.18 8.64
C THR A 674 6.20 7.52 8.43
N ILE A 675 6.86 7.11 9.51
CA ILE A 675 8.17 6.42 9.43
C ILE A 675 7.96 4.92 9.62
N PRO A 676 8.64 4.05 8.86
CA PRO A 676 9.68 4.35 7.86
C PRO A 676 9.14 4.56 6.43
N LYS A 677 7.84 4.35 6.20
CA LYS A 677 7.29 4.13 4.86
C LYS A 677 7.04 5.39 4.06
N GLY A 678 6.70 6.50 4.71
CA GLY A 678 6.16 7.68 4.05
C GLY A 678 7.02 8.17 2.89
N ILE A 679 8.35 8.10 3.00
CA ILE A 679 9.26 8.53 1.93
C ILE A 679 9.13 7.71 0.63
N THR A 680 8.72 6.44 0.72
CA THR A 680 8.54 5.55 -0.46
C THR A 680 7.11 5.50 -0.96
N MET A 681 6.16 6.16 -0.28
CA MET A 681 4.73 6.16 -0.64
C MET A 681 4.39 7.14 -1.78
N GLY A 682 5.36 7.91 -2.27
CA GLY A 682 5.13 8.94 -3.29
C GLY A 682 4.10 9.97 -2.80
N ARG A 683 3.08 10.27 -3.62
CA ARG A 683 2.05 11.26 -3.25
C ARG A 683 1.22 10.84 -2.04
N ALA A 684 1.12 9.54 -1.74
CA ALA A 684 0.34 9.05 -0.62
C ALA A 684 0.93 9.43 0.74
N ALA A 685 2.23 9.76 0.78
CA ALA A 685 2.88 10.28 1.99
C ALA A 685 2.15 11.48 2.59
N GLY A 686 1.60 12.35 1.73
CA GLY A 686 0.88 13.55 2.16
C GLY A 686 -0.49 13.29 2.81
N TYR A 687 -1.05 12.07 2.69
CA TYR A 687 -2.27 11.65 3.40
C TYR A 687 -2.05 10.39 4.26
N ASN A 688 -0.79 10.13 4.64
CA ASN A 688 -0.39 9.10 5.59
C ASN A 688 0.65 9.67 6.55
N ARG A 689 0.22 10.67 7.32
CA ARG A 689 1.06 11.45 8.24
C ARG A 689 0.84 11.01 9.69
N GLU A 690 1.74 11.44 10.56
CA GLU A 690 1.71 11.14 12.00
C GLU A 690 2.05 12.37 12.85
N VAL A 691 1.32 12.57 13.95
CA VAL A 691 1.48 13.72 14.85
C VAL A 691 2.69 13.51 15.78
N CYS A 692 3.50 14.56 15.95
CA CYS A 692 4.71 14.60 16.76
C CYS A 692 4.71 15.82 17.68
N ILE A 693 5.44 15.73 18.80
CA ILE A 693 5.63 16.84 19.74
C ILE A 693 7.12 16.98 20.06
N ASP A 694 7.64 18.19 19.93
CA ASP A 694 8.99 18.56 20.33
C ASP A 694 9.00 19.92 21.05
N ARG A 695 10.05 20.18 21.82
CA ARG A 695 10.14 21.39 22.63
C ARG A 695 10.46 22.62 21.76
N LEU A 696 9.74 23.71 22.02
CA LEU A 696 9.95 24.99 21.35
C LEU A 696 10.75 25.92 22.28
N TYR A 697 11.89 26.42 21.78
CA TYR A 697 12.77 27.28 22.54
C TYR A 697 12.84 28.68 21.92
N PHE A 698 13.16 29.66 22.77
CA PHE A 698 13.37 31.04 22.37
C PHE A 698 14.71 31.53 22.90
N ASP A 699 15.42 32.34 22.10
CA ASP A 699 16.60 33.06 22.57
C ASP A 699 16.22 34.25 23.48
N GLU A 700 17.24 34.95 23.98
CA GLU A 700 17.06 36.12 24.85
C GLU A 700 16.34 37.30 24.16
N GLN A 701 16.43 37.39 22.83
CA GLN A 701 15.78 38.42 22.02
C GLN A 701 14.33 38.04 21.66
N GLY A 702 13.92 36.81 21.99
CA GLY A 702 12.61 36.25 21.70
C GLY A 702 12.49 35.70 20.28
N ASN A 703 13.59 35.45 19.56
CA ASN A 703 13.54 34.68 18.32
C ASN A 703 13.32 33.21 18.65
N ILE A 704 12.61 32.49 17.78
CA ILE A 704 12.46 31.05 17.89
C ILE A 704 13.79 30.39 17.54
N ILE A 705 14.27 29.50 18.41
CA ILE A 705 15.36 28.58 18.10
C ILE A 705 14.76 27.40 17.34
N ALA A 706 15.32 27.09 16.16
CA ALA A 706 14.81 26.03 15.31
C ALA A 706 14.62 24.71 16.08
N VAL A 707 13.42 24.15 15.99
CA VAL A 707 13.02 22.87 16.58
C VAL A 707 13.76 21.76 15.86
N LYS A 708 14.37 20.87 16.64
CA LYS A 708 14.95 19.63 16.13
C LYS A 708 13.90 18.54 16.24
N PRO A 709 13.37 18.01 15.13
CA PRO A 709 12.41 16.91 15.21
C PRO A 709 13.09 15.64 15.71
N THR A 710 12.40 14.87 16.55
CA THR A 710 12.98 13.67 17.17
C THR A 710 12.11 12.42 17.00
N LEU A 711 12.72 11.24 17.14
CA LEU A 711 11.99 9.98 17.34
C LEU A 711 11.67 9.75 18.82
N GLU A 712 12.57 10.19 19.70
CA GLU A 712 12.44 10.10 21.15
C GLU A 712 11.20 10.85 21.66
N GLY A 713 10.87 11.99 21.05
CA GLY A 713 9.85 12.91 21.53
C GLY A 713 10.21 13.52 22.88
N ILE A 714 9.23 14.19 23.48
CA ILE A 714 9.40 14.83 24.79
C ILE A 714 9.25 13.83 25.94
N GLN A 715 9.80 14.18 27.10
CA GLN A 715 9.49 13.49 28.35
C GLN A 715 8.14 13.98 28.91
N PRO A 716 7.43 13.17 29.72
CA PRO A 716 6.20 13.59 30.36
C PRO A 716 6.38 14.90 31.11
N VAL A 717 5.58 15.91 30.78
CA VAL A 717 5.68 17.22 31.42
C VAL A 717 5.18 17.13 32.86
N LYS A 718 5.91 17.75 33.79
CA LYS A 718 5.52 17.86 35.20
C LYS A 718 4.75 19.17 35.38
N LYS A 719 3.65 19.10 36.13
CA LYS A 719 2.92 20.29 36.57
C LYS A 719 3.61 20.95 37.76
#